data_AF-A0A317J7I3-F1
#
_entry.id   AF-A0A317J7I3-F1
#
_cell.length_a   1.000
_cell.length_b   1.000
_cell.length_c   1.000
_cell.angle_alpha   90.00
_cell.angle_beta   90.00
_cell.angle_gamma   90.00
#
_symmetry.space_group_name_H-M   'P 1'
#
loop_
_entity.id
_entity.type
_entity.pdbx_description
1 polymer ?
#
loop_
_entity_poly.entity_id
_entity_poly.type
_entity_poly.pdbx_seq_one_letter_code
_entity_poly.pdbx_strand_id
1 'polypeptide(L)'
;MGQIITFYSYKGGTGRSMALANLAWMLAANDQRVLVMDWDLEAPGLHRYFRPFLVDKELTGYDSRGLIDFVFEFAKASATPPSSDQRLRDDWYRAHANVALWKMPLSWPNGEELLLGPQQKGTIHFVPAGRQDEGYGARVNAFHWNEFYERGSGGAFLGAVRQSLRAYDYVLIDSRTGVSDTSGICTVQMPDIVVLCFTLNHQGITGAAGVAKSIREQRKDIRIYPIPMRVEDSETDMLNRMRTYARSQFTRYLEGIDVERYWFNIEIPYIKRYAYYEQLAPFEEQKGRTGSMLPPMQQLGYYVTAGRFQTMPQPPAEHLESVRAEYQWLPGMPVEQVAEPMPVGAAVISKPLLAVWALVFVLLAAGLVVVWPKAARTRMISVAVDPPSLTLAAGQAQQFVASVRGIRDHGVTWSANLGSISPAGLYQAPPAETEVTATITATSTVDRSQSASALVRVTKDTSVAITPTLATLKPNQQQVFRLPGDILSSVADWRLEPALGTLDFEVRERRRLGDAIRYTAPPNTTQPVRVILTASKAGSYSASVGIQLLPESGDPEKAWGYFEWPSLILGALMGAFGAYIRGWTAIGIYTQRRWALSYSVQMITGTLAGFVTCVAYQSLGTAVDRGTPFSIATVGLLAGFLAPQALELVSSKIFTPVYNPTRFDRLN
;
A
#
# COMPACT_ATOMS: atom_id res chain seq x y z
N MET A 1 27.47 47.20 7.66
CA MET A 1 26.97 47.31 6.27
C MET A 1 25.89 46.26 6.05
N GLY A 2 24.86 46.59 5.26
CA GLY A 2 23.81 45.64 4.88
C GLY A 2 24.35 44.40 4.18
N GLN A 3 23.69 43.25 4.31
CA GLN A 3 24.10 41.99 3.68
C GLN A 3 23.26 41.67 2.44
N ILE A 4 23.90 41.24 1.36
CA ILE A 4 23.24 40.83 0.12
C ILE A 4 23.24 39.30 0.05
N ILE A 5 22.05 38.71 0.00
CA ILE A 5 21.80 37.27 0.05
C ILE A 5 21.09 36.88 -1.24
N THR A 6 21.76 36.10 -2.08
CA THR A 6 21.13 35.52 -3.28
C THR A 6 20.63 34.13 -2.95
N PHE A 7 19.38 33.87 -3.29
CA PHE A 7 18.85 32.52 -3.39
C PHE A 7 19.05 32.04 -4.82
N TYR A 8 19.61 30.84 -4.99
CA TYR A 8 19.89 30.24 -6.29
C TYR A 8 19.54 28.76 -6.30
N SER A 9 19.06 28.25 -7.44
CA SER A 9 18.96 26.82 -7.69
C SER A 9 19.32 26.49 -9.14
N TYR A 10 19.93 25.31 -9.34
CA TYR A 10 20.28 24.85 -10.69
C TYR A 10 19.04 24.52 -11.55
N LYS A 11 17.95 24.06 -10.93
CA LYS A 11 16.66 23.79 -11.59
C LYS A 11 15.54 24.67 -11.04
N GLY A 12 14.52 24.87 -11.88
CA GLY A 12 13.21 25.43 -11.51
C GLY A 12 12.43 24.54 -10.54
N GLY A 13 11.47 25.14 -9.83
CA GLY A 13 10.51 24.41 -8.98
C GLY A 13 11.08 23.87 -7.67
N THR A 14 12.29 24.28 -7.26
CA THR A 14 12.94 23.82 -6.02
C THR A 14 12.38 24.48 -4.76
N GLY A 15 11.62 25.59 -4.85
CA GLY A 15 11.11 26.34 -3.69
C GLY A 15 12.00 27.52 -3.26
N ARG A 16 12.86 28.00 -4.14
CA ARG A 16 13.77 29.14 -3.93
C ARG A 16 13.04 30.43 -3.52
N SER A 17 12.08 30.89 -4.32
CA SER A 17 11.30 32.10 -4.06
C SER A 17 10.51 32.02 -2.75
N MET A 18 10.00 30.82 -2.42
CA MET A 18 9.32 30.54 -1.15
C MET A 18 10.24 30.75 0.05
N ALA A 19 11.43 30.16 0.01
CA ALA A 19 12.41 30.28 1.09
C ALA A 19 12.87 31.74 1.26
N LEU A 20 13.06 32.43 0.14
CA LEU A 20 13.42 33.85 0.13
C LEU A 20 12.32 34.71 0.76
N ALA A 21 11.06 34.55 0.32
CA ALA A 21 9.94 35.36 0.79
C ALA A 21 9.70 35.16 2.30
N ASN A 22 9.82 33.91 2.77
CA ASN A 22 9.72 33.60 4.19
C ASN A 22 10.90 34.17 5.00
N LEU A 23 12.14 34.12 4.48
CA LEU A 23 13.27 34.77 5.13
C LEU A 23 13.07 36.31 5.20
N ALA A 24 12.55 36.92 4.13
CA ALA A 24 12.23 38.35 4.08
C ALA A 24 11.28 38.74 5.22
N TRP A 25 10.20 37.97 5.36
CA TRP A 25 9.23 38.16 6.43
C TRP A 25 9.87 38.00 7.81
N MET A 26 10.68 36.96 8.00
CA MET A 26 11.37 36.73 9.28
C MET A 26 12.23 37.92 9.68
N LEU A 27 13.03 38.42 8.75
CA LEU A 27 13.96 39.53 8.99
C LEU A 27 13.20 40.81 9.32
N ALA A 28 12.18 41.15 8.52
CA ALA A 28 11.38 42.35 8.78
C ALA A 28 10.57 42.23 10.07
N ALA A 29 10.03 41.06 10.40
CA ALA A 29 9.38 40.81 11.68
C ALA A 29 10.34 40.92 12.89
N ASN A 30 11.66 40.97 12.66
CA ASN A 30 12.67 41.27 13.66
C ASN A 30 13.28 42.68 13.45
N ASP A 31 12.44 43.65 13.08
CA ASP A 31 12.77 45.08 12.94
C ASP A 31 13.86 45.41 11.89
N GLN A 32 14.11 44.52 10.92
CA GLN A 32 15.09 44.77 9.87
C GLN A 32 14.46 45.45 8.64
N ARG A 33 15.21 46.35 7.99
CA ARG A 33 14.83 46.92 6.69
C ARG A 33 15.32 45.99 5.59
N VAL A 34 14.37 45.35 4.90
CA VAL A 34 14.63 44.33 3.90
C VAL A 34 14.24 44.84 2.52
N LEU A 35 15.14 44.66 1.55
CA LEU A 35 14.82 44.81 0.14
C LEU A 35 14.77 43.44 -0.52
N VAL A 36 13.69 43.15 -1.22
CA VAL A 36 13.50 41.91 -1.97
C VAL A 36 13.51 42.24 -3.46
N MET A 37 14.26 41.49 -4.26
CA MET A 37 14.40 41.73 -5.70
C MET A 37 14.16 40.44 -6.49
N ASP A 38 13.22 40.48 -7.43
CA ASP A 38 12.97 39.38 -8.37
C ASP A 38 13.89 39.51 -9.60
N TRP A 39 14.99 38.74 -9.62
CA TRP A 39 15.91 38.65 -10.75
C TRP A 39 15.53 37.51 -11.71
N ASP A 40 14.44 36.80 -11.48
CA ASP A 40 13.92 35.78 -12.39
C ASP A 40 13.09 36.43 -13.50
N LEU A 41 13.79 37.05 -14.46
CA LEU A 41 13.15 37.82 -15.53
C LEU A 41 12.32 36.97 -16.51
N GLU A 42 12.69 35.71 -16.71
CA GLU A 42 12.02 34.84 -17.69
C GLU A 42 10.74 34.21 -17.15
N ALA A 43 10.66 33.93 -15.83
CA ALA A 43 9.45 33.40 -15.21
C ALA A 43 9.28 33.97 -13.80
N PRO A 44 9.00 35.28 -13.67
CA PRO A 44 8.86 35.94 -12.38
C PRO A 44 7.68 35.38 -11.60
N GLY A 45 7.84 35.31 -10.28
CA GLY A 45 6.83 34.73 -9.41
C GLY A 45 6.94 35.12 -7.95
N LEU A 46 7.96 35.89 -7.59
CA LEU A 46 8.17 36.29 -6.20
C LEU A 46 7.04 37.18 -5.68
N HIS A 47 6.47 38.01 -6.55
CA HIS A 47 5.33 38.88 -6.22
C HIS A 47 4.10 38.10 -5.73
N ARG A 48 3.92 36.83 -6.12
CA ARG A 48 2.78 36.00 -5.67
C ARG A 48 2.79 35.79 -4.16
N TYR A 49 3.97 35.64 -3.54
CA TYR A 49 4.10 35.55 -2.08
C TYR A 49 3.74 36.86 -1.38
N PHE A 50 3.95 38.01 -2.03
CA PHE A 50 3.65 39.34 -1.48
C PHE A 50 2.29 39.88 -1.96
N ARG A 51 1.53 39.10 -2.74
CA ARG A 51 0.29 39.52 -3.39
C ARG A 51 -0.73 40.17 -2.44
N PRO A 52 -0.96 39.67 -1.20
CA PRO A 52 -1.88 40.33 -0.26
C PRO A 52 -1.48 41.75 0.12
N PHE A 53 -0.21 42.11 -0.08
CA PHE A 53 0.37 43.38 0.35
C PHE A 53 0.64 44.34 -0.82
N LEU A 54 0.34 43.91 -2.06
CA LEU A 54 0.54 44.70 -3.26
C LEU A 54 -0.75 45.44 -3.64
N VAL A 55 -0.62 46.73 -3.92
CA VAL A 55 -1.73 47.54 -4.48
C VAL A 55 -2.08 47.04 -5.87
N ASP A 56 -1.08 46.87 -6.74
CA ASP A 56 -1.21 46.20 -8.04
C ASP A 56 -0.75 44.75 -7.92
N LYS A 57 -1.72 43.86 -7.68
CA LYS A 57 -1.49 42.43 -7.41
C LYS A 57 -0.88 41.67 -8.60
N GLU A 58 -1.16 42.13 -9.82
CA GLU A 58 -0.73 41.48 -11.06
C GLU A 58 0.43 42.21 -11.74
N LEU A 59 0.91 43.32 -11.17
CA LEU A 59 2.05 44.12 -11.66
C LEU A 59 1.88 44.66 -13.08
N THR A 60 0.65 44.92 -13.52
CA THR A 60 0.33 45.39 -14.89
C THR A 60 0.37 46.91 -15.05
N GLY A 61 0.23 47.65 -13.94
CA GLY A 61 0.18 49.10 -13.90
C GLY A 61 1.51 49.79 -14.23
N TYR A 62 1.44 51.08 -14.58
CA TYR A 62 2.63 51.87 -14.93
C TYR A 62 3.65 51.99 -13.80
N ASP A 63 3.19 52.00 -12.55
CA ASP A 63 4.04 52.11 -11.37
C ASP A 63 4.68 50.78 -10.95
N SER A 64 4.27 49.66 -11.58
CA SER A 64 4.81 48.32 -11.35
C SER A 64 6.05 48.00 -12.19
N ARG A 65 6.76 49.05 -12.64
CA ARG A 65 8.07 48.90 -13.29
C ARG A 65 9.08 48.31 -12.33
N GLY A 66 10.07 47.61 -12.86
CA GLY A 66 11.00 46.82 -12.05
C GLY A 66 12.41 46.76 -12.61
N LEU A 67 13.07 45.63 -12.32
CA LEU A 67 14.48 45.42 -12.61
C LEU A 67 14.82 45.56 -14.10
N ILE A 68 14.03 44.96 -14.99
CA ILE A 68 14.27 45.04 -16.44
C ILE A 68 14.12 46.48 -16.93
N ASP A 69 13.12 47.21 -16.44
CA ASP A 69 12.87 48.60 -16.81
C ASP A 69 14.02 49.50 -16.32
N PHE A 70 14.51 49.24 -15.10
CA PHE A 70 15.67 49.92 -14.51
C PHE A 70 16.94 49.76 -15.34
N VAL A 71 17.28 48.53 -15.77
CA VAL A 71 18.48 48.31 -16.59
C VAL A 71 18.31 48.85 -18.00
N PHE A 72 17.11 48.84 -18.57
CA PHE A 72 16.83 49.50 -19.85
C PHE A 72 17.02 51.01 -19.79
N GLU A 73 16.56 51.68 -18.73
CA GLU A 73 16.76 53.12 -18.57
C GLU A 73 18.24 53.48 -18.49
N PHE A 74 19.05 52.70 -17.78
CA PHE A 74 20.49 52.90 -17.78
C PHE A 74 21.12 52.60 -19.14
N ALA A 75 20.72 51.52 -19.82
CA ALA A 75 21.21 51.19 -21.16
C ALA A 75 20.94 52.33 -22.17
N LYS A 76 19.74 52.94 -22.14
CA LYS A 76 19.40 54.12 -22.96
C LYS A 76 20.30 55.32 -22.64
N ALA A 77 20.51 55.61 -21.35
CA ALA A 77 21.42 56.68 -20.93
C ALA A 77 22.86 56.43 -21.42
N SER A 78 23.32 55.17 -21.38
CA SER A 78 24.65 54.78 -21.88
C SER A 78 24.80 54.90 -23.40
N ALA A 79 23.72 54.72 -24.16
CA ALA A 79 23.70 54.81 -25.62
C ALA A 79 23.56 56.26 -26.14
N THR A 80 23.07 57.19 -25.31
CA THR A 80 22.82 58.58 -25.72
C THR A 80 24.13 59.40 -25.70
N PRO A 81 24.51 60.09 -26.79
CA PRO A 81 25.70 60.95 -26.82
C PRO A 81 25.61 62.02 -25.71
N PRO A 82 26.64 62.19 -24.88
CA PRO A 82 26.58 63.11 -23.75
C PRO A 82 26.67 64.56 -24.23
N SER A 83 26.10 65.48 -23.46
CA SER A 83 26.58 66.87 -23.44
C SER A 83 28.01 66.87 -22.87
N SER A 84 28.87 67.73 -23.40
CA SER A 84 30.34 67.71 -23.27
C SER A 84 30.92 67.56 -21.85
N ASP A 85 30.17 67.84 -20.78
CA ASP A 85 30.65 67.85 -19.39
C ASP A 85 30.35 66.56 -18.58
N GLN A 86 29.46 65.68 -19.03
CA GLN A 86 28.97 64.56 -18.19
C GLN A 86 29.80 63.27 -18.25
N ARG A 87 30.41 62.94 -19.40
CA ARG A 87 31.24 61.72 -19.55
C ARG A 87 32.73 61.92 -19.26
N LEU A 88 33.16 63.14 -18.93
CA LEU A 88 34.53 63.39 -18.47
C LEU A 88 34.80 62.88 -17.05
N ARG A 89 33.76 62.40 -16.34
CA ARG A 89 33.89 61.80 -15.00
C ARG A 89 33.78 60.28 -15.10
N ASP A 90 34.77 59.58 -14.55
CA ASP A 90 34.88 58.11 -14.54
C ASP A 90 33.75 57.39 -13.74
N ASP A 91 32.84 58.13 -13.12
CA ASP A 91 31.83 57.62 -12.19
C ASP A 91 30.38 58.02 -12.52
N TRP A 92 30.13 58.55 -13.73
CA TRP A 92 28.81 59.04 -14.16
C TRP A 92 27.67 58.03 -13.94
N TYR A 93 27.95 56.73 -14.04
CA TYR A 93 26.99 55.64 -13.83
C TYR A 93 26.40 55.62 -12.40
N ARG A 94 27.08 56.20 -11.42
CA ARG A 94 26.62 56.23 -10.02
C ARG A 94 25.30 56.96 -9.84
N ALA A 95 25.06 58.01 -10.63
CA ALA A 95 23.82 58.78 -10.59
C ALA A 95 22.59 57.93 -10.97
N HIS A 96 22.80 56.87 -11.75
CA HIS A 96 21.74 55.98 -12.21
C HIS A 96 21.59 54.72 -11.35
N ALA A 97 22.48 54.47 -10.40
CA ALA A 97 22.59 53.18 -9.71
C ALA A 97 21.56 52.97 -8.58
N ASN A 98 20.73 53.97 -8.26
CA ASN A 98 19.79 53.87 -7.14
C ASN A 98 18.54 53.05 -7.50
N VAL A 99 18.64 51.73 -7.38
CA VAL A 99 17.53 50.79 -7.63
C VAL A 99 16.36 50.95 -6.64
N ALA A 100 16.58 51.58 -5.48
CA ALA A 100 15.51 51.81 -4.51
C ALA A 100 14.43 52.79 -5.02
N LEU A 101 14.67 53.47 -6.14
CA LEU A 101 13.66 54.29 -6.83
C LEU A 101 12.61 53.45 -7.57
N TRP A 102 12.87 52.15 -7.78
CA TRP A 102 12.02 51.20 -8.51
C TRP A 102 11.35 50.19 -7.57
N LYS A 103 11.37 50.49 -6.26
CA LYS A 103 10.72 49.66 -5.25
C LYS A 103 9.23 49.99 -5.19
N MET A 104 8.44 48.96 -4.95
CA MET A 104 7.06 49.05 -4.56
C MET A 104 6.98 48.90 -3.03
N PRO A 105 6.32 49.82 -2.32
CA PRO A 105 6.00 49.62 -0.92
C PRO A 105 4.96 48.52 -0.79
N LEU A 106 5.08 47.72 0.27
CA LEU A 106 4.07 46.77 0.67
C LEU A 106 3.17 47.42 1.72
N SER A 107 1.88 47.13 1.66
CA SER A 107 0.87 47.68 2.58
C SER A 107 0.03 46.54 3.14
N TRP A 108 -0.56 46.68 4.31
CA TRP A 108 -1.59 45.76 4.77
C TRP A 108 -2.81 45.80 3.82
N PRO A 109 -3.66 44.74 3.77
CA PRO A 109 -4.83 44.73 2.88
C PRO A 109 -5.82 45.88 3.10
N ASN A 110 -5.83 46.50 4.27
CA ASN A 110 -6.64 47.68 4.59
C ASN A 110 -6.01 49.01 4.12
N GLY A 111 -4.82 48.97 3.49
CA GLY A 111 -4.09 50.13 2.99
C GLY A 111 -3.11 50.77 3.99
N GLU A 112 -3.00 50.25 5.21
CA GLU A 112 -2.03 50.73 6.19
C GLU A 112 -0.61 50.35 5.81
N GLU A 113 0.38 51.16 6.22
CA GLU A 113 1.80 50.87 5.95
C GLU A 113 2.23 49.55 6.61
N LEU A 114 2.97 48.71 5.88
CA LEU A 114 3.49 47.44 6.40
C LEU A 114 4.74 47.68 7.27
N LEU A 115 4.52 48.10 8.51
CA LEU A 115 5.54 48.13 9.56
C LEU A 115 5.51 46.84 10.38
N LEU A 116 6.68 46.23 10.55
CA LEU A 116 6.84 44.93 11.19
C LEU A 116 7.80 45.00 12.38
N GLY A 117 7.64 44.02 13.27
CA GLY A 117 8.49 43.82 14.43
C GLY A 117 8.06 44.58 15.69
N PRO A 118 8.63 44.21 16.85
CA PRO A 118 8.26 44.80 18.14
C PRO A 118 8.43 46.33 18.20
N GLN A 119 9.39 46.89 17.46
CA GLN A 119 9.63 48.34 17.43
C GLN A 119 8.94 49.05 16.26
N GLN A 120 8.18 48.34 15.42
CA GLN A 120 7.52 48.88 14.24
C GLN A 120 8.51 49.56 13.27
N LYS A 121 9.71 48.99 13.14
CA LYS A 121 10.78 49.51 12.26
C LYS A 121 11.09 48.62 11.06
N GLY A 122 10.67 47.36 11.13
CA GLY A 122 10.90 46.39 10.09
C GLY A 122 10.07 46.70 8.86
N THR A 123 10.70 46.62 7.69
CA THR A 123 10.03 46.90 6.42
C THR A 123 10.45 45.91 5.36
N ILE A 124 9.55 45.65 4.41
CA ILE A 124 9.85 44.90 3.20
C ILE A 124 9.55 45.82 2.02
N HIS A 125 10.59 46.19 1.29
CA HIS A 125 10.46 46.83 -0.01
C HIS A 125 10.67 45.79 -1.10
N PHE A 126 9.86 45.85 -2.16
CA PHE A 126 9.89 44.86 -3.23
C PHE A 126 10.23 45.51 -4.57
N VAL A 127 11.23 44.98 -5.28
CA VAL A 127 11.53 45.34 -6.67
C VAL A 127 11.11 44.18 -7.56
N PRO A 128 10.05 44.33 -8.38
CA PRO A 128 9.62 43.27 -9.28
C PRO A 128 10.64 43.06 -10.41
N ALA A 129 10.53 41.94 -11.12
CA ALA A 129 11.31 41.69 -12.33
C ALA A 129 11.05 42.76 -13.40
N GLY A 130 9.82 43.23 -13.49
CA GLY A 130 9.36 44.31 -14.37
C GLY A 130 7.84 44.36 -14.43
N ARG A 131 7.31 45.37 -15.12
CA ARG A 131 5.87 45.49 -15.38
C ARG A 131 5.37 44.30 -16.20
N GLN A 132 4.41 43.53 -15.71
CA GLN A 132 3.88 42.31 -16.32
C GLN A 132 2.75 42.60 -17.33
N ASP A 133 2.99 43.51 -18.27
CA ASP A 133 2.06 43.83 -19.36
C ASP A 133 2.30 42.93 -20.60
N GLU A 134 1.47 43.12 -21.64
CA GLU A 134 1.61 42.40 -22.93
C GLU A 134 3.01 42.56 -23.56
N GLY A 135 3.71 43.66 -23.26
CA GLY A 135 5.05 43.94 -23.77
C GLY A 135 6.20 43.34 -22.94
N TYR A 136 5.94 42.73 -21.79
CA TYR A 136 6.98 42.26 -20.86
C TYR A 136 7.94 41.27 -21.52
N GLY A 137 7.40 40.24 -22.18
CA GLY A 137 8.22 39.23 -22.86
C GLY A 137 9.10 39.83 -23.96
N ALA A 138 8.60 40.82 -24.71
CA ALA A 138 9.38 41.52 -25.72
C ALA A 138 10.54 42.32 -25.09
N ARG A 139 10.31 43.00 -23.96
CA ARG A 139 11.37 43.73 -23.23
C ARG A 139 12.47 42.79 -22.75
N VAL A 140 12.10 41.69 -22.09
CA VAL A 140 13.08 40.72 -21.55
C VAL A 140 13.92 40.10 -22.68
N ASN A 141 13.30 39.68 -23.78
CA ASN A 141 14.01 39.04 -24.89
C ASN A 141 14.88 40.01 -25.70
N ALA A 142 14.54 41.29 -25.73
CA ALA A 142 15.30 42.30 -26.47
C ALA A 142 16.57 42.77 -25.74
N PHE A 143 16.74 42.45 -24.46
CA PHE A 143 17.87 42.96 -23.67
C PHE A 143 19.10 42.05 -23.77
N HIS A 144 20.18 42.56 -24.38
CA HIS A 144 21.44 41.83 -24.56
C HIS A 144 22.39 42.03 -23.36
N TRP A 145 22.36 41.11 -22.40
CA TRP A 145 23.13 41.18 -21.16
C TRP A 145 24.65 41.24 -21.36
N ASN A 146 25.21 40.46 -22.30
CA ASN A 146 26.65 40.43 -22.53
C ASN A 146 27.16 41.77 -23.06
N GLU A 147 26.47 42.36 -24.04
CA GLU A 147 26.82 43.69 -24.57
C GLU A 147 26.67 44.78 -23.51
N PHE A 148 25.58 44.74 -22.75
CA PHE A 148 25.36 45.65 -21.62
C PHE A 148 26.52 45.60 -20.62
N TYR A 149 26.91 44.39 -20.22
CA TYR A 149 27.93 44.17 -19.20
C TYR A 149 29.32 44.64 -19.66
N GLU A 150 29.72 44.26 -20.89
CA GLU A 150 31.06 44.51 -21.42
C GLU A 150 31.24 45.91 -22.02
N ARG A 151 30.26 46.41 -22.79
CA ARG A 151 30.42 47.64 -23.60
C ARG A 151 29.73 48.87 -22.98
N GLY A 152 28.67 48.67 -22.19
CA GLY A 152 27.81 49.73 -21.67
C GLY A 152 28.22 50.32 -20.30
N SER A 153 29.43 50.08 -19.80
CA SER A 153 29.79 50.28 -18.38
C SER A 153 28.88 49.51 -17.41
N GLY A 154 28.14 48.49 -17.88
CA GLY A 154 27.15 47.75 -17.11
C GLY A 154 27.73 47.04 -15.89
N GLY A 155 28.94 46.48 -16.01
CA GLY A 155 29.64 45.89 -14.86
C GLY A 155 29.93 46.89 -13.73
N ALA A 156 30.42 48.09 -14.08
CA ALA A 156 30.70 49.16 -13.12
C ALA A 156 29.40 49.73 -12.51
N PHE A 157 28.37 49.89 -13.34
CA PHE A 157 27.03 50.28 -12.92
C PHE A 157 26.45 49.28 -11.89
N LEU A 158 26.47 47.98 -12.18
CA LEU A 158 26.00 46.95 -11.24
C LEU A 158 26.84 46.92 -9.95
N GLY A 159 28.13 47.25 -10.03
CA GLY A 159 28.98 47.49 -8.85
C GLY A 159 28.49 48.67 -8.01
N ALA A 160 28.10 49.78 -8.63
CA ALA A 160 27.48 50.91 -7.94
C ALA A 160 26.10 50.57 -7.36
N VAL A 161 25.29 49.78 -8.07
CA VAL A 161 24.01 49.26 -7.57
C VAL A 161 24.24 48.42 -6.31
N ARG A 162 25.21 47.50 -6.33
CA ARG A 162 25.60 46.71 -5.15
C ARG A 162 25.95 47.60 -3.95
N GLN A 163 26.59 48.74 -4.20
CA GLN A 163 26.93 49.70 -3.14
C GLN A 163 25.68 50.44 -2.61
N SER A 164 24.76 50.86 -3.48
CA SER A 164 23.53 51.55 -3.04
C SER A 164 22.62 50.62 -2.22
N LEU A 165 22.60 49.33 -2.55
CA LEU A 165 21.86 48.29 -1.83
C LEU A 165 22.27 48.17 -0.35
N ARG A 166 23.47 48.62 0.03
CA ARG A 166 23.97 48.61 1.43
C ARG A 166 23.20 49.53 2.37
N ALA A 167 22.30 50.37 1.87
CA ALA A 167 21.40 51.20 2.67
C ALA A 167 20.38 50.38 3.47
N TYR A 168 20.05 49.16 3.00
CA TYR A 168 19.21 48.19 3.69
C TYR A 168 20.03 47.35 4.66
N ASP A 169 19.37 46.75 5.65
CA ASP A 169 20.05 45.83 6.58
C ASP A 169 20.26 44.47 5.90
N TYR A 170 19.28 44.05 5.09
CA TYR A 170 19.33 42.85 4.25
C TYR A 170 18.74 43.11 2.87
N VAL A 171 19.40 42.57 1.84
CA VAL A 171 18.88 42.51 0.47
C VAL A 171 18.81 41.07 0.04
N LEU A 172 17.64 40.64 -0.42
CA LEU A 172 17.37 39.28 -0.84
C LEU A 172 17.10 39.26 -2.35
N ILE A 173 17.89 38.46 -3.07
CA ILE A 173 17.82 38.34 -4.53
C ILE A 173 17.30 36.96 -4.90
N ASP A 174 16.19 36.90 -5.63
CA ASP A 174 15.67 35.68 -6.23
C ASP A 174 16.26 35.52 -7.64
N SER A 175 17.30 34.69 -7.80
CA SER A 175 18.03 34.61 -9.07
C SER A 175 17.19 33.98 -10.20
N ARG A 176 17.72 33.87 -11.44
CA ARG A 176 17.24 32.87 -12.41
C ARG A 176 17.85 31.49 -12.11
N THR A 177 17.18 30.41 -12.53
CA THR A 177 17.73 29.04 -12.41
C THR A 177 18.63 28.67 -13.58
N GLY A 178 19.62 27.81 -13.33
CA GLY A 178 20.50 27.28 -14.38
C GLY A 178 21.63 28.25 -14.74
N VAL A 179 22.25 28.02 -15.90
CA VAL A 179 23.38 28.82 -16.39
C VAL A 179 22.84 29.85 -17.39
N SER A 180 22.26 30.94 -16.88
CA SER A 180 21.78 32.07 -17.70
C SER A 180 22.85 33.15 -17.86
N ASP A 181 22.67 34.08 -18.82
CA ASP A 181 23.54 35.24 -18.99
C ASP A 181 23.60 36.14 -17.74
N THR A 182 22.55 36.11 -16.90
CA THR A 182 22.46 36.84 -15.62
C THR A 182 23.03 36.08 -14.42
N SER A 183 23.37 34.80 -14.59
CA SER A 183 23.72 33.92 -13.46
C SER A 183 24.96 34.39 -12.70
N GLY A 184 26.00 34.88 -13.38
CA GLY A 184 27.20 35.43 -12.76
C GLY A 184 26.94 36.69 -11.93
N ILE A 185 26.00 37.54 -12.35
CA ILE A 185 25.62 38.75 -11.62
C ILE A 185 25.03 38.36 -10.25
N CYS A 186 24.06 37.44 -10.26
CA CYS A 186 23.35 37.02 -9.06
C CYS A 186 24.19 36.11 -8.14
N THR A 187 25.11 35.30 -8.68
CA THR A 187 25.86 34.31 -7.88
C THR A 187 27.27 34.75 -7.50
N VAL A 188 27.87 35.70 -8.24
CA VAL A 188 29.27 36.12 -8.03
C VAL A 188 29.38 37.62 -7.79
N GLN A 189 28.75 38.48 -8.59
CA GLN A 189 28.97 39.94 -8.48
C GLN A 189 28.26 40.55 -7.27
N MET A 190 26.95 40.32 -7.13
CA MET A 190 26.09 40.95 -6.12
C MET A 190 26.24 40.40 -4.69
N PRO A 191 26.24 39.08 -4.45
CA PRO A 191 26.02 38.55 -3.10
C PRO A 191 27.26 38.63 -2.21
N ASP A 192 27.00 38.62 -0.90
CA ASP A 192 27.94 38.21 0.13
C ASP A 192 27.62 36.80 0.64
N ILE A 193 26.35 36.38 0.49
CA ILE A 193 25.86 35.05 0.83
C ILE A 193 25.10 34.48 -0.38
N VAL A 194 25.36 33.21 -0.70
CA VAL A 194 24.54 32.43 -1.64
C VAL A 194 23.86 31.30 -0.88
N VAL A 195 22.53 31.36 -0.82
CA VAL A 195 21.67 30.26 -0.38
C VAL A 195 21.41 29.37 -1.58
N LEU A 196 21.99 28.17 -1.55
CA LEU A 196 22.04 27.25 -2.67
C LEU A 196 20.98 26.16 -2.47
N CYS A 197 19.80 26.38 -3.07
CA CYS A 197 18.65 25.50 -3.00
C CYS A 197 18.76 24.33 -4.00
N PHE A 198 18.59 23.09 -3.55
CA PHE A 198 18.61 21.91 -4.42
C PHE A 198 17.69 20.80 -3.91
N THR A 199 17.18 19.96 -4.82
CA THR A 199 16.45 18.73 -4.45
C THR A 199 17.43 17.57 -4.26
N LEU A 200 17.08 16.60 -3.40
CA LEU A 200 17.90 15.40 -3.13
C LEU A 200 17.83 14.34 -4.24
N ASN A 201 18.02 14.78 -5.49
CA ASN A 201 18.26 13.91 -6.64
C ASN A 201 19.66 14.20 -7.21
N HIS A 202 20.18 13.27 -8.04
CA HIS A 202 21.55 13.37 -8.55
C HIS A 202 21.81 14.68 -9.30
N GLN A 203 20.90 15.10 -10.18
CA GLN A 203 21.06 16.31 -10.99
C GLN A 203 20.99 17.60 -10.15
N GLY A 204 20.13 17.64 -9.13
CA GLY A 204 20.01 18.77 -8.22
C GLY A 204 21.29 18.97 -7.42
N ILE A 205 21.83 17.89 -6.83
CA ILE A 205 23.07 17.93 -6.05
C ILE A 205 24.27 18.28 -6.92
N THR A 206 24.47 17.58 -8.04
CA THR A 206 25.62 17.81 -8.93
C THR A 206 25.61 19.19 -9.55
N GLY A 207 24.46 19.65 -10.04
CA GLY A 207 24.31 20.98 -10.63
C GLY A 207 24.58 22.09 -9.62
N ALA A 208 24.04 21.97 -8.40
CA ALA A 208 24.32 22.91 -7.33
C ALA A 208 25.80 22.88 -6.89
N ALA A 209 26.41 21.69 -6.76
CA ALA A 209 27.83 21.55 -6.41
C ALA A 209 28.75 22.19 -7.46
N GLY A 210 28.42 22.05 -8.75
CA GLY A 210 29.14 22.71 -9.84
C GLY A 210 29.10 24.24 -9.74
N VAL A 211 27.94 24.80 -9.39
CA VAL A 211 27.79 26.26 -9.19
C VAL A 211 28.56 26.71 -7.95
N ALA A 212 28.47 25.98 -6.84
CA ALA A 212 29.23 26.30 -5.63
C ALA A 212 30.75 26.32 -5.88
N LYS A 213 31.25 25.38 -6.69
CA LYS A 213 32.65 25.33 -7.12
C LYS A 213 33.01 26.57 -7.95
N SER A 214 32.21 26.90 -8.96
CA SER A 214 32.42 28.07 -9.82
C SER A 214 32.45 29.38 -9.02
N ILE A 215 31.53 29.55 -8.05
CA ILE A 215 31.51 30.71 -7.15
C ILE A 215 32.82 30.79 -6.36
N ARG A 216 33.26 29.67 -5.76
CA ARG A 216 34.47 29.63 -4.91
C ARG A 216 35.75 29.92 -5.69
N GLU A 217 35.82 29.52 -6.96
CA GLU A 217 36.96 29.79 -7.85
C GLU A 217 37.06 31.29 -8.19
N GLN A 218 35.94 31.99 -8.31
CA GLN A 218 35.89 33.41 -8.68
C GLN A 218 35.96 34.35 -7.46
N ARG A 219 35.31 34.01 -6.34
CA ARG A 219 35.15 34.84 -5.13
C ARG A 219 35.21 33.97 -3.87
N LYS A 220 36.30 34.05 -3.11
CA LYS A 220 36.50 33.27 -1.86
C LYS A 220 35.77 33.85 -0.64
N ASP A 221 35.35 35.11 -0.69
CA ASP A 221 34.67 35.82 0.40
C ASP A 221 33.17 35.49 0.50
N ILE A 222 32.57 34.88 -0.53
CA ILE A 222 31.15 34.53 -0.54
C ILE A 222 30.90 33.32 0.37
N ARG A 223 29.97 33.47 1.31
CA ARG A 223 29.47 32.35 2.15
C ARG A 223 28.41 31.57 1.37
N ILE A 224 28.50 30.25 1.38
CA ILE A 224 27.58 29.38 0.64
C ILE A 224 26.83 28.49 1.64
N TYR A 225 25.49 28.58 1.64
CA TYR A 225 24.61 27.74 2.47
C TYR A 225 23.81 26.79 1.57
N PRO A 226 24.24 25.53 1.43
CA PRO A 226 23.55 24.50 0.66
C PRO A 226 22.33 23.98 1.43
N ILE A 227 21.15 24.03 0.81
CA ILE A 227 19.88 23.67 1.45
C ILE A 227 19.13 22.61 0.63
N PRO A 228 18.91 21.40 1.20
CA PRO A 228 17.99 20.42 0.66
C PRO A 228 16.56 20.94 0.72
N MET A 229 15.93 21.04 -0.45
CA MET A 229 14.57 21.52 -0.63
C MET A 229 13.63 20.39 -1.01
N ARG A 230 12.36 20.53 -0.62
CA ARG A 230 11.27 19.60 -0.94
C ARG A 230 11.62 18.16 -0.56
N VAL A 231 12.21 18.00 0.62
CA VAL A 231 12.59 16.68 1.13
C VAL A 231 11.33 15.88 1.41
N GLU A 232 11.28 14.67 0.84
CA GLU A 232 10.19 13.71 1.00
C GLU A 232 10.78 12.49 1.72
N ASP A 233 10.06 11.96 2.71
CA ASP A 233 10.57 10.98 3.68
C ASP A 233 9.96 9.58 3.56
N SER A 234 9.14 9.31 2.52
CA SER A 234 8.53 7.99 2.31
C SER A 234 9.53 6.89 1.98
N GLU A 235 10.62 7.22 1.28
CA GLU A 235 11.71 6.29 0.96
C GLU A 235 12.95 6.66 1.79
N THR A 236 13.14 5.97 2.91
CA THR A 236 14.18 6.31 3.89
C THR A 236 15.60 5.96 3.45
N ASP A 237 15.80 4.85 2.74
CA ASP A 237 17.14 4.32 2.41
C ASP A 237 17.81 5.17 1.31
N MET A 238 17.11 5.43 0.22
CA MET A 238 17.49 6.33 -0.84
C MET A 238 17.66 7.75 -0.31
N LEU A 239 16.74 8.23 0.53
CA LEU A 239 16.88 9.54 1.16
C LEU A 239 18.21 9.65 1.93
N ASN A 240 18.54 8.65 2.74
CA ASN A 240 19.80 8.64 3.50
C ASN A 240 21.05 8.55 2.60
N ARG A 241 20.99 7.79 1.50
CA ARG A 241 22.05 7.78 0.48
C ARG A 241 22.24 9.15 -0.16
N MET A 242 21.15 9.81 -0.54
CA MET A 242 21.20 11.12 -1.18
C MET A 242 21.61 12.23 -0.22
N ARG A 243 21.23 12.15 1.06
CA ARG A 243 21.78 13.00 2.13
C ARG A 243 23.29 12.84 2.27
N THR A 244 23.77 11.60 2.32
CA THR A 244 25.22 11.30 2.41
C THR A 244 25.96 11.86 1.20
N TYR A 245 25.39 11.67 0.00
CA TYR A 245 25.96 12.22 -1.22
C TYR A 245 26.01 13.76 -1.19
N ALA A 246 24.92 14.43 -0.82
CA ALA A 246 24.89 15.89 -0.68
C ALA A 246 25.95 16.38 0.33
N ARG A 247 26.02 15.75 1.52
CA ARG A 247 27.04 16.05 2.54
C ARG A 247 28.45 15.99 1.97
N SER A 248 28.78 14.94 1.20
CA SER A 248 30.10 14.79 0.56
C SER A 248 30.46 15.92 -0.41
N GLN A 249 29.47 16.49 -1.10
CA GLN A 249 29.70 17.54 -2.09
C GLN A 249 29.89 18.91 -1.42
N PHE A 250 29.14 19.16 -0.34
CA PHE A 250 28.90 20.50 0.17
C PHE A 250 29.61 20.84 1.49
N THR A 251 30.07 19.85 2.25
CA THR A 251 30.69 20.07 3.58
C THR A 251 31.85 21.08 3.55
N ARG A 252 32.63 21.10 2.47
CA ARG A 252 33.76 22.03 2.27
C ARG A 252 33.37 23.52 2.30
N TYR A 253 32.10 23.86 2.11
CA TYR A 253 31.64 25.26 2.05
C TYR A 253 31.08 25.76 3.39
N LEU A 254 30.95 24.89 4.39
CA LEU A 254 30.38 25.16 5.70
C LEU A 254 31.47 25.48 6.75
N GLU A 255 32.48 26.24 6.36
CA GLU A 255 33.60 26.61 7.24
C GLU A 255 33.09 27.38 8.47
N GLY A 256 33.52 26.95 9.67
CA GLY A 256 33.11 27.58 10.94
C GLY A 256 31.70 27.23 11.41
N ILE A 257 31.02 26.27 10.78
CA ILE A 257 29.69 25.79 11.16
C ILE A 257 29.80 24.34 11.65
N ASP A 258 29.06 23.99 12.70
CA ASP A 258 28.86 22.60 13.10
C ASP A 258 28.10 21.85 12.00
N VAL A 259 28.84 21.06 11.22
CA VAL A 259 28.35 20.37 10.02
C VAL A 259 27.26 19.37 10.36
N GLU A 260 27.41 18.60 11.44
CA GLU A 260 26.40 17.60 11.81
C GLU A 260 25.11 18.27 12.25
N ARG A 261 25.21 19.33 13.06
CA ARG A 261 24.04 20.11 13.47
C ARG A 261 23.40 20.83 12.29
N TYR A 262 24.18 21.32 11.33
CA TYR A 262 23.67 21.97 10.11
C TYR A 262 22.79 21.01 9.31
N TRP A 263 23.34 19.85 8.93
CA TRP A 263 22.61 18.88 8.12
C TRP A 263 21.42 18.25 8.82
N PHE A 264 21.42 18.21 10.16
CA PHE A 264 20.26 17.73 10.91
C PHE A 264 19.08 18.71 10.87
N ASN A 265 19.32 20.03 10.75
CA ASN A 265 18.29 21.05 10.96
C ASN A 265 17.86 21.81 9.71
N ILE A 266 18.66 21.84 8.64
CA ILE A 266 18.45 22.78 7.52
C ILE A 266 17.46 22.29 6.46
N GLU A 267 17.03 21.03 6.51
CA GLU A 267 16.18 20.45 5.47
C GLU A 267 14.80 21.11 5.41
N ILE A 268 14.37 21.45 4.20
CA ILE A 268 13.05 22.00 3.95
C ILE A 268 12.15 20.88 3.40
N PRO A 269 11.16 20.40 4.17
CA PRO A 269 10.31 19.29 3.77
C PRO A 269 9.34 19.68 2.65
N TYR A 270 8.90 18.69 1.89
CA TYR A 270 7.82 18.87 0.93
C TYR A 270 6.46 18.89 1.65
N ILE A 271 5.83 20.07 1.73
CA ILE A 271 4.49 20.21 2.29
C ILE A 271 3.48 20.41 1.15
N LYS A 272 2.57 19.43 0.99
CA LYS A 272 1.62 19.35 -0.14
C LYS A 272 0.80 20.63 -0.38
N ARG A 273 0.45 21.36 0.68
CA ARG A 273 -0.33 22.62 0.59
C ARG A 273 0.36 23.66 -0.30
N TYR A 274 1.68 23.76 -0.21
CA TYR A 274 2.50 24.70 -0.97
C TYR A 274 2.66 24.32 -2.45
N ALA A 275 2.06 23.21 -2.89
CA ALA A 275 1.92 22.91 -4.30
C ALA A 275 0.77 23.66 -4.98
N TYR A 276 -0.15 24.26 -4.19
CA TYR A 276 -1.37 24.88 -4.70
C TYR A 276 -1.40 26.40 -4.55
N TYR A 277 -0.69 26.96 -3.55
CA TYR A 277 -0.69 28.41 -3.27
C TYR A 277 0.69 28.90 -2.84
N GLU A 278 1.12 30.04 -3.36
CA GLU A 278 2.30 30.80 -2.92
C GLU A 278 1.98 31.61 -1.66
N GLN A 279 2.03 30.96 -0.50
CA GLN A 279 1.72 31.57 0.79
C GLN A 279 2.99 31.80 1.63
N LEU A 280 2.98 32.82 2.49
CA LEU A 280 3.98 32.97 3.55
C LEU A 280 3.64 32.06 4.75
N ALA A 281 4.64 31.31 5.25
CA ALA A 281 4.51 30.38 6.38
C ALA A 281 3.91 30.99 7.67
N PRO A 282 4.20 32.25 8.05
CA PRO A 282 3.54 32.89 9.19
C PRO A 282 2.00 32.90 9.12
N PHE A 283 1.43 32.89 7.92
CA PHE A 283 -0.02 32.97 7.72
C PHE A 283 -0.68 31.60 7.55
N GLU A 284 0.07 30.50 7.66
CA GLU A 284 -0.47 29.15 7.65
C GLU A 284 -1.57 28.96 8.71
N GLU A 285 -2.59 28.17 8.38
CA GLU A 285 -3.57 27.72 9.37
C GLU A 285 -2.95 26.60 10.23
N GLN A 286 -2.57 26.92 11.46
CA GLN A 286 -1.89 26.00 12.39
C GLN A 286 -2.86 25.00 13.04
N LYS A 287 -3.40 24.05 12.26
CA LYS A 287 -4.25 22.96 12.79
C LYS A 287 -3.46 21.82 13.47
N GLY A 288 -2.13 21.91 13.55
CA GLY A 288 -1.24 20.98 14.26
C GLY A 288 0.24 21.25 13.94
N ARG A 289 1.15 21.05 14.90
CA ARG A 289 2.60 21.35 14.73
C ARG A 289 3.29 20.51 13.65
N THR A 290 2.77 19.33 13.35
CA THR A 290 3.31 18.43 12.31
C THR A 290 2.87 18.90 10.92
N GLY A 291 3.81 19.37 10.10
CA GLY A 291 3.54 19.79 8.71
C GLY A 291 3.53 21.31 8.47
N SER A 292 4.18 22.09 9.33
CA SER A 292 4.36 23.55 9.17
C SER A 292 5.70 23.88 8.51
N MET A 293 5.74 24.86 7.60
CA MET A 293 7.01 25.37 7.03
C MET A 293 7.77 26.27 8.02
N LEU A 294 7.11 26.76 9.05
CA LEU A 294 7.68 27.73 10.00
C LEU A 294 9.01 27.28 10.64
N PRO A 295 9.15 26.09 11.25
CA PRO A 295 10.40 25.71 11.90
C PRO A 295 11.60 25.58 10.93
N PRO A 296 11.48 24.94 9.75
CA PRO A 296 12.54 24.96 8.75
C PRO A 296 12.95 26.37 8.29
N MET A 297 11.99 27.30 8.12
CA MET A 297 12.30 28.69 7.77
C MET A 297 13.06 29.43 8.88
N GLN A 298 12.74 29.16 10.15
CA GLN A 298 13.48 29.70 11.29
C GLN A 298 14.92 29.18 11.34
N GLN A 299 15.13 27.89 11.02
CA GLN A 299 16.49 27.32 10.93
C GLN A 299 17.30 27.95 9.80
N LEU A 300 16.70 28.14 8.62
CA LEU A 300 17.30 28.90 7.52
C LEU A 300 17.74 30.29 7.99
N GLY A 301 16.82 31.01 8.65
CA GLY A 301 17.08 32.31 9.25
C GLY A 301 18.25 32.31 10.23
N TYR A 302 18.32 31.33 11.13
CA TYR A 302 19.41 31.17 12.08
C TYR A 302 20.77 31.08 11.39
N TYR A 303 20.94 30.22 10.38
CA TYR A 303 22.24 30.04 9.74
C TYR A 303 22.67 31.24 8.90
N VAL A 304 21.76 31.78 8.08
CA VAL A 304 22.08 32.90 7.18
C VAL A 304 22.39 34.19 7.95
N THR A 305 21.78 34.36 9.13
CA THR A 305 21.98 35.54 9.98
C THR A 305 23.07 35.35 11.04
N ALA A 306 23.76 34.21 11.02
CA ALA A 306 24.76 33.82 12.02
C ALA A 306 24.22 33.87 13.47
N GLY A 307 23.02 33.32 13.66
CA GLY A 307 22.38 33.12 14.96
C GLY A 307 21.63 34.33 15.53
N ARG A 308 21.61 35.48 14.83
CA ARG A 308 20.96 36.71 15.30
C ARG A 308 19.44 36.59 15.40
N PHE A 309 18.81 35.90 14.46
CA PHE A 309 17.36 35.76 14.41
C PHE A 309 16.99 34.28 14.39
N GLN A 310 16.25 33.86 15.43
CA GLN A 310 15.89 32.46 15.65
C GLN A 310 14.37 32.24 15.68
N THR A 311 13.62 33.33 15.80
CA THR A 311 12.17 33.33 15.89
C THR A 311 11.59 34.07 14.70
N MET A 312 10.45 33.57 14.24
CA MET A 312 9.59 34.25 13.29
C MET A 312 8.35 34.69 14.07
N PRO A 313 8.26 35.96 14.51
CA PRO A 313 7.11 36.46 15.24
C PRO A 313 5.81 36.22 14.49
N GLN A 314 4.76 35.92 15.24
CA GLN A 314 3.43 35.76 14.66
C GLN A 314 2.95 37.11 14.08
N PRO A 315 2.31 37.10 12.90
CA PRO A 315 1.69 38.31 12.37
C PRO A 315 0.65 38.89 13.35
N PRO A 316 0.39 40.20 13.31
CA PRO A 316 -0.68 40.81 14.11
C PRO A 316 -2.03 40.12 13.85
N ALA A 317 -2.75 39.81 14.93
CA ALA A 317 -3.99 39.03 14.85
C ALA A 317 -5.08 39.72 14.02
N GLU A 318 -5.08 41.05 13.99
CA GLU A 318 -6.06 41.88 13.27
C GLU A 318 -5.97 41.75 11.74
N HIS A 319 -4.78 41.51 11.19
CA HIS A 319 -4.57 41.36 9.74
C HIS A 319 -4.56 39.91 9.27
N LEU A 320 -4.53 38.95 10.20
CA LEU A 320 -4.30 37.54 9.92
C LEU A 320 -5.36 36.95 8.97
N GLU A 321 -6.64 37.18 9.26
CA GLU A 321 -7.75 36.66 8.46
C GLU A 321 -7.89 37.37 7.11
N SER A 322 -7.65 38.69 7.05
CA SER A 322 -7.69 39.43 5.78
C SER A 322 -6.57 38.99 4.83
N VAL A 323 -5.35 38.78 5.35
CA VAL A 323 -4.23 38.28 4.54
C VAL A 323 -4.47 36.84 4.09
N ARG A 324 -5.02 35.98 4.97
CA ARG A 324 -5.38 34.60 4.59
C ARG A 324 -6.44 34.56 3.50
N ALA A 325 -7.47 35.39 3.59
CA ALA A 325 -8.52 35.50 2.58
C ALA A 325 -7.92 35.90 1.21
N GLU A 326 -6.98 36.85 1.20
CA GLU A 326 -6.27 37.27 -0.01
C GLU A 326 -5.43 36.16 -0.66
N TYR A 327 -4.78 35.29 0.14
CA TYR A 327 -4.07 34.12 -0.39
C TYR A 327 -5.01 33.03 -0.94
N GLN A 328 -6.22 32.91 -0.40
CA GLN A 328 -7.22 31.94 -0.85
C GLN A 328 -7.96 32.41 -2.11
N TRP A 329 -7.94 33.71 -2.40
CA TRP A 329 -8.64 34.28 -3.54
C TRP A 329 -7.73 34.46 -4.76
N LEU A 330 -7.94 33.63 -5.79
CA LEU A 330 -7.28 33.76 -7.09
C LEU A 330 -8.24 34.42 -8.11
N PRO A 331 -7.81 35.46 -8.85
CA PRO A 331 -8.63 36.09 -9.88
C PRO A 331 -9.06 35.05 -10.93
N GLY A 332 -10.36 34.99 -11.23
CA GLY A 332 -10.89 34.08 -12.24
C GLY A 332 -11.08 32.63 -11.80
N MET A 333 -10.76 32.27 -10.54
CA MET A 333 -11.37 31.07 -9.97
C MET A 333 -12.89 31.29 -9.93
N PRO A 334 -13.71 30.38 -10.47
CA PRO A 334 -15.13 30.44 -10.20
C PRO A 334 -15.29 30.48 -8.69
N VAL A 335 -16.02 31.48 -8.20
CA VAL A 335 -16.65 31.41 -6.87
C VAL A 335 -17.73 30.34 -7.01
N GLU A 336 -17.31 29.11 -7.24
CA GLU A 336 -18.10 27.98 -6.84
C GLU A 336 -18.22 28.22 -5.34
N GLN A 337 -19.45 28.49 -4.88
CA GLN A 337 -19.81 28.23 -3.49
C GLN A 337 -19.02 26.99 -3.15
N VAL A 338 -18.11 27.08 -2.18
CA VAL A 338 -17.42 25.90 -1.70
C VAL A 338 -18.56 24.97 -1.33
N ALA A 339 -18.92 24.06 -2.24
CA ALA A 339 -19.78 22.95 -1.97
C ALA A 339 -19.00 22.32 -0.85
N GLU A 340 -19.53 22.48 0.38
CA GLU A 340 -18.82 22.24 1.63
C GLU A 340 -17.83 21.13 1.37
N PRO A 341 -16.51 21.42 1.49
CA PRO A 341 -15.45 20.69 0.80
C PRO A 341 -15.86 19.25 0.76
N MET A 342 -16.28 18.75 -0.42
CA MET A 342 -16.98 17.46 -0.54
C MET A 342 -16.22 16.53 0.38
N PRO A 343 -16.79 16.14 1.53
CA PRO A 343 -15.93 15.73 2.62
C PRO A 343 -15.13 14.59 2.05
N VAL A 344 -13.82 14.77 1.99
CA VAL A 344 -12.92 13.63 2.12
C VAL A 344 -13.04 13.19 3.59
N GLY A 345 -14.28 12.97 4.06
CA GLY A 345 -14.56 11.90 4.97
C GLY A 345 -14.09 10.67 4.18
N ALA A 346 -13.11 9.91 4.67
CA ALA A 346 -13.46 8.98 5.74
C ALA A 346 -14.94 8.68 5.62
N ALA A 347 -15.31 7.90 4.58
CA ALA A 347 -16.67 7.67 4.14
C ALA A 347 -17.61 7.78 5.34
N VAL A 348 -18.23 8.95 5.50
CA VAL A 348 -19.32 9.10 6.45
C VAL A 348 -20.42 8.41 5.70
N ILE A 349 -20.48 7.10 5.89
CA ILE A 349 -21.58 6.26 5.45
C ILE A 349 -22.77 6.92 6.12
N SER A 350 -23.50 7.73 5.36
CA SER A 350 -24.65 8.46 5.86
C SER A 350 -25.56 7.44 6.54
N LYS A 351 -26.15 7.79 7.69
CA LYS A 351 -27.09 6.91 8.41
C LYS A 351 -28.09 6.17 7.48
N PRO A 352 -28.58 6.75 6.35
CA PRO A 352 -29.37 5.98 5.38
C PRO A 352 -28.57 4.93 4.61
N LEU A 353 -27.31 5.15 4.21
CA LEU A 353 -26.48 4.13 3.57
C LEU A 353 -26.14 2.96 4.52
N LEU A 354 -25.93 3.20 5.81
CA LEU A 354 -25.77 2.13 6.82
C LEU A 354 -27.06 1.33 7.02
N ALA A 355 -28.22 1.99 7.01
CA ALA A 355 -29.52 1.31 7.03
C ALA A 355 -29.75 0.50 5.76
N VAL A 356 -29.33 1.01 4.60
CA VAL A 356 -29.35 0.28 3.33
C VAL A 356 -28.44 -0.94 3.39
N TRP A 357 -27.22 -0.82 3.93
CA TRP A 357 -26.33 -1.97 4.10
C TRP A 357 -26.85 -2.98 5.13
N ALA A 358 -27.46 -2.54 6.23
CA ALA A 358 -28.11 -3.43 7.20
C ALA A 358 -29.32 -4.15 6.56
N LEU A 359 -30.13 -3.44 5.78
CA LEU A 359 -31.24 -4.00 5.02
C LEU A 359 -30.74 -4.99 3.97
N VAL A 360 -29.69 -4.66 3.22
CA VAL A 360 -29.04 -5.54 2.24
C VAL A 360 -28.49 -6.79 2.93
N PHE A 361 -27.88 -6.66 4.12
CA PHE A 361 -27.39 -7.82 4.87
C PHE A 361 -28.54 -8.72 5.37
N VAL A 362 -29.62 -8.12 5.88
CA VAL A 362 -30.84 -8.85 6.29
C VAL A 362 -31.50 -9.52 5.08
N LEU A 363 -31.58 -8.84 3.93
CA LEU A 363 -32.14 -9.37 2.69
C LEU A 363 -31.25 -10.46 2.08
N LEU A 364 -29.94 -10.33 2.16
CA LEU A 364 -28.99 -11.38 1.75
C LEU A 364 -29.07 -12.58 2.70
N ALA A 365 -29.17 -12.38 4.01
CA ALA A 365 -29.37 -13.45 4.98
C ALA A 365 -30.73 -14.14 4.80
N ALA A 366 -31.80 -13.39 4.59
CA ALA A 366 -33.13 -13.91 4.29
C ALA A 366 -33.16 -14.64 2.94
N GLY A 367 -32.51 -14.09 1.91
CA GLY A 367 -32.32 -14.74 0.62
C GLY A 367 -31.54 -16.05 0.75
N LEU A 368 -30.49 -16.07 1.58
CA LEU A 368 -29.73 -17.28 1.88
C LEU A 368 -30.60 -18.33 2.58
N VAL A 369 -31.46 -17.94 3.52
CA VAL A 369 -32.41 -18.82 4.24
C VAL A 369 -33.52 -19.34 3.33
N VAL A 370 -34.00 -18.55 2.37
CA VAL A 370 -35.05 -18.94 1.40
C VAL A 370 -34.49 -19.82 0.27
N VAL A 371 -33.24 -19.61 -0.14
CA VAL A 371 -32.54 -20.43 -1.16
C VAL A 371 -31.93 -21.70 -0.54
N TRP A 372 -31.70 -21.72 0.79
CA TRP A 372 -31.16 -22.84 1.59
C TRP A 372 -31.83 -24.21 1.33
N PRO A 373 -33.16 -24.34 1.15
CA PRO A 373 -33.78 -25.64 0.91
C PRO A 373 -33.54 -26.18 -0.50
N LYS A 374 -33.16 -25.31 -1.46
CA LYS A 374 -33.01 -25.66 -2.88
C LYS A 374 -31.56 -25.89 -3.31
N ALA A 375 -30.57 -25.32 -2.61
CA ALA A 375 -29.15 -25.52 -2.90
C ALA A 375 -28.50 -26.66 -2.10
N ALA A 376 -29.11 -27.14 -1.01
CA ALA A 376 -28.61 -28.23 -0.17
C ALA A 376 -28.98 -29.65 -0.67
N ARG A 377 -29.08 -29.86 -1.99
CA ARG A 377 -29.25 -31.19 -2.60
C ARG A 377 -28.45 -31.35 -3.90
N THR A 378 -27.14 -31.16 -3.83
CA THR A 378 -26.20 -31.84 -4.74
C THR A 378 -25.48 -32.92 -3.94
N ARG A 379 -26.13 -34.07 -3.80
CA ARG A 379 -25.51 -35.29 -3.30
C ARG A 379 -24.54 -35.78 -4.37
N MET A 380 -23.25 -35.87 -4.08
CA MET A 380 -22.31 -36.56 -4.97
C MET A 380 -22.74 -38.02 -5.09
N ILE A 381 -23.14 -38.44 -6.30
CA ILE A 381 -23.43 -39.83 -6.63
C ILE A 381 -22.13 -40.42 -7.19
N SER A 382 -21.66 -41.53 -6.62
CA SER A 382 -20.51 -42.27 -7.14
C SER A 382 -20.88 -43.73 -7.37
N VAL A 383 -20.49 -44.28 -8.53
CA VAL A 383 -20.71 -45.68 -8.91
C VAL A 383 -19.37 -46.42 -8.89
N ALA A 384 -19.35 -47.68 -8.45
CA ALA A 384 -18.18 -48.57 -8.53
C ALA A 384 -18.62 -49.98 -8.94
N VAL A 385 -17.81 -50.68 -9.75
CA VAL A 385 -18.05 -52.06 -10.23
C VAL A 385 -16.99 -53.00 -9.65
N ASP A 386 -17.41 -54.18 -9.22
CA ASP A 386 -16.55 -55.20 -8.62
C ASP A 386 -16.83 -56.60 -9.20
N PRO A 387 -15.79 -57.40 -9.55
CA PRO A 387 -14.36 -57.05 -9.58
C PRO A 387 -14.03 -55.98 -10.64
N PRO A 388 -13.02 -55.11 -10.44
CA PRO A 388 -12.66 -54.08 -11.41
C PRO A 388 -11.87 -54.63 -12.61
N SER A 389 -11.22 -55.78 -12.47
CA SER A 389 -10.68 -56.52 -13.61
C SER A 389 -10.48 -58.01 -13.30
N LEU A 390 -10.62 -58.89 -14.30
CA LEU A 390 -10.30 -60.31 -14.18
C LEU A 390 -9.96 -60.98 -15.52
N THR A 391 -9.47 -62.23 -15.48
CA THR A 391 -9.27 -63.06 -16.68
C THR A 391 -10.18 -64.30 -16.63
N LEU A 392 -10.95 -64.57 -17.69
CA LEU A 392 -11.87 -65.70 -17.85
C LEU A 392 -11.50 -66.58 -19.04
N ALA A 393 -11.93 -67.84 -19.02
CA ALA A 393 -11.91 -68.67 -20.21
C ALA A 393 -13.09 -68.33 -21.15
N ALA A 394 -12.93 -68.57 -22.45
CA ALA A 394 -14.01 -68.42 -23.44
C ALA A 394 -15.29 -69.18 -23.01
N GLY A 395 -16.44 -68.49 -23.05
CA GLY A 395 -17.75 -69.05 -22.67
C GLY A 395 -18.09 -69.04 -21.17
N GLN A 396 -17.15 -68.70 -20.28
CA GLN A 396 -17.38 -68.72 -18.83
C GLN A 396 -18.23 -67.52 -18.36
N ALA A 397 -19.04 -67.73 -17.31
CA ALA A 397 -19.80 -66.67 -16.65
C ALA A 397 -19.13 -66.18 -15.35
N GLN A 398 -19.26 -64.88 -15.06
CA GLN A 398 -18.79 -64.22 -13.84
C GLN A 398 -19.82 -63.21 -13.34
N GLN A 399 -20.07 -63.19 -12.03
CA GLN A 399 -20.95 -62.23 -11.38
C GLN A 399 -20.18 -60.93 -11.09
N PHE A 400 -20.72 -59.81 -11.55
CA PHE A 400 -20.32 -58.46 -11.15
C PHE A 400 -21.35 -57.84 -10.22
N VAL A 401 -20.89 -56.97 -9.34
CA VAL A 401 -21.74 -56.20 -8.43
C VAL A 401 -21.37 -54.74 -8.57
N ALA A 402 -22.38 -53.87 -8.69
CA ALA A 402 -22.19 -52.44 -8.66
C ALA A 402 -22.66 -51.88 -7.31
N SER A 403 -21.96 -50.87 -6.82
CA SER A 403 -22.39 -50.10 -5.65
C SER A 403 -22.57 -48.64 -6.03
N VAL A 404 -23.69 -48.05 -5.61
CA VAL A 404 -24.01 -46.63 -5.80
C VAL A 404 -24.06 -45.98 -4.42
N ARG A 405 -23.18 -45.01 -4.16
CA ARG A 405 -23.21 -44.22 -2.90
C ARG A 405 -23.89 -42.87 -3.15
N GLY A 406 -24.71 -42.43 -2.21
CA GLY A 406 -25.28 -41.07 -2.17
C GLY A 406 -26.81 -40.96 -2.06
N ILE A 407 -27.61 -41.97 -2.42
CA ILE A 407 -29.10 -41.92 -2.39
C ILE A 407 -29.69 -43.26 -1.90
N ARG A 408 -30.93 -43.28 -1.39
CA ARG A 408 -31.62 -44.49 -0.85
C ARG A 408 -32.14 -45.47 -1.91
N ASP A 409 -32.20 -45.10 -3.19
CA ASP A 409 -32.53 -45.99 -4.31
C ASP A 409 -31.26 -46.30 -5.14
N HIS A 410 -30.81 -47.55 -5.09
CA HIS A 410 -29.48 -48.00 -5.53
C HIS A 410 -29.52 -48.82 -6.84
N GLY A 411 -30.19 -48.32 -7.87
CA GLY A 411 -30.26 -49.00 -9.18
C GLY A 411 -29.08 -48.69 -10.09
N VAL A 412 -28.61 -49.69 -10.83
CA VAL A 412 -27.71 -49.51 -11.99
C VAL A 412 -28.27 -50.22 -13.22
N THR A 413 -27.90 -49.71 -14.38
CA THR A 413 -28.04 -50.43 -15.66
C THR A 413 -26.67 -50.92 -16.11
N TRP A 414 -26.59 -52.19 -16.48
CA TRP A 414 -25.37 -52.84 -16.95
C TRP A 414 -25.27 -52.85 -18.47
N SER A 415 -24.05 -52.70 -18.98
CA SER A 415 -23.71 -52.93 -20.38
C SER A 415 -22.34 -53.61 -20.51
N ALA A 416 -22.13 -54.34 -21.61
CA ALA A 416 -20.87 -54.96 -21.96
C ALA A 416 -20.57 -54.66 -23.44
N ASN A 417 -19.31 -54.37 -23.78
CA ASN A 417 -18.92 -54.13 -25.17
C ASN A 417 -18.73 -55.44 -25.99
N LEU A 418 -18.47 -56.56 -25.31
CA LEU A 418 -18.28 -57.90 -25.86
C LEU A 418 -18.91 -58.90 -24.87
N GLY A 419 -19.49 -60.00 -25.36
CA GLY A 419 -20.28 -60.93 -24.53
C GLY A 419 -21.66 -60.38 -24.17
N SER A 420 -22.29 -60.95 -23.13
CA SER A 420 -23.59 -60.49 -22.63
C SER A 420 -23.58 -60.33 -21.12
N ILE A 421 -24.29 -59.32 -20.59
CA ILE A 421 -24.46 -59.13 -19.14
C ILE A 421 -25.94 -58.97 -18.79
N SER A 422 -26.38 -59.65 -17.74
CA SER A 422 -27.76 -59.56 -17.26
C SER A 422 -28.00 -58.29 -16.42
N PRO A 423 -29.27 -57.86 -16.23
CA PRO A 423 -29.59 -56.75 -15.30
C PRO A 423 -29.16 -57.00 -13.85
N ALA A 424 -28.96 -58.26 -13.46
CA ALA A 424 -28.44 -58.63 -12.14
C ALA A 424 -26.90 -58.59 -12.07
N GLY A 425 -26.19 -58.26 -13.17
CA GLY A 425 -24.73 -58.15 -13.22
C GLY A 425 -24.00 -59.46 -13.56
N LEU A 426 -24.70 -60.51 -14.01
CA LEU A 426 -24.07 -61.76 -14.42
C LEU A 426 -23.56 -61.62 -15.86
N TYR A 427 -22.25 -61.62 -16.05
CA TYR A 427 -21.58 -61.51 -17.34
C TYR A 427 -21.24 -62.90 -17.90
N GLN A 428 -21.46 -63.12 -19.19
CA GLN A 428 -21.06 -64.32 -19.93
C GLN A 428 -20.04 -63.93 -21.02
N ALA A 429 -18.83 -64.49 -20.90
CA ALA A 429 -17.76 -64.26 -21.85
C ALA A 429 -18.10 -64.84 -23.23
N PRO A 430 -17.78 -64.14 -24.34
CA PRO A 430 -18.01 -64.68 -25.67
C PRO A 430 -17.06 -65.86 -25.95
N PRO A 431 -17.37 -66.71 -26.96
CA PRO A 431 -16.39 -67.63 -27.51
C PRO A 431 -15.20 -66.84 -28.08
N ALA A 432 -13.97 -67.22 -27.75
CA ALA A 432 -12.76 -66.55 -28.22
C ALA A 432 -11.65 -67.58 -28.49
N GLU A 433 -11.02 -67.50 -29.67
CA GLU A 433 -9.89 -68.36 -30.05
C GLU A 433 -8.52 -67.72 -29.76
N THR A 434 -8.50 -66.43 -29.42
CA THR A 434 -7.33 -65.63 -29.03
C THR A 434 -7.70 -64.70 -27.86
N GLU A 435 -6.72 -64.15 -27.15
CA GLU A 435 -6.99 -63.27 -25.99
C GLU A 435 -7.72 -61.98 -26.41
N VAL A 436 -8.90 -61.74 -25.86
CA VAL A 436 -9.71 -60.53 -26.10
C VAL A 436 -10.08 -59.84 -24.79
N THR A 437 -10.24 -58.51 -24.79
CA THR A 437 -10.63 -57.75 -23.58
C THR A 437 -12.03 -57.16 -23.73
N ALA A 438 -12.94 -57.59 -22.87
CA ALA A 438 -14.27 -57.01 -22.68
C ALA A 438 -14.27 -55.95 -21.57
N THR A 439 -15.14 -54.96 -21.68
CA THR A 439 -15.37 -53.89 -20.71
C THR A 439 -16.84 -53.92 -20.29
N ILE A 440 -17.06 -54.07 -18.98
CA ILE A 440 -18.37 -54.11 -18.35
C ILE A 440 -18.61 -52.75 -17.68
N THR A 441 -19.73 -52.10 -17.94
CA THR A 441 -20.04 -50.78 -17.38
C THR A 441 -21.34 -50.81 -16.61
N ALA A 442 -21.33 -50.31 -15.38
CA ALA A 442 -22.52 -50.00 -14.61
C ALA A 442 -22.75 -48.49 -14.62
N THR A 443 -23.94 -48.08 -15.06
CA THR A 443 -24.36 -46.68 -15.08
C THR A 443 -25.50 -46.48 -14.09
N SER A 444 -25.48 -45.40 -13.30
CA SER A 444 -26.58 -45.13 -12.37
C SER A 444 -27.89 -44.87 -13.11
N THR A 445 -28.99 -45.44 -12.61
CA THR A 445 -30.34 -45.15 -13.15
C THR A 445 -30.85 -43.76 -12.77
N VAL A 446 -30.31 -43.18 -11.69
CA VAL A 446 -30.74 -41.89 -11.14
C VAL A 446 -29.96 -40.73 -11.76
N ASP A 447 -28.65 -40.89 -11.94
CA ASP A 447 -27.80 -39.92 -12.64
C ASP A 447 -26.94 -40.62 -13.70
N ARG A 448 -27.40 -40.55 -14.95
CA ARG A 448 -26.74 -41.21 -16.08
C ARG A 448 -25.38 -40.63 -16.44
N SER A 449 -24.96 -39.50 -15.85
CA SER A 449 -23.61 -38.97 -16.02
C SER A 449 -22.56 -39.75 -15.20
N GLN A 450 -22.99 -40.55 -14.22
CA GLN A 450 -22.11 -41.31 -13.32
C GLN A 450 -22.09 -42.79 -13.70
N SER A 451 -20.90 -43.31 -14.01
CA SER A 451 -20.69 -44.73 -14.35
C SER A 451 -19.33 -45.22 -13.86
N ALA A 452 -19.20 -46.53 -13.74
CA ALA A 452 -17.92 -47.21 -13.50
C ALA A 452 -17.81 -48.45 -14.38
N SER A 453 -16.57 -48.80 -14.73
CA SER A 453 -16.29 -49.91 -15.64
C SER A 453 -15.29 -50.91 -15.05
N ALA A 454 -15.41 -52.16 -15.46
CA ALA A 454 -14.51 -53.26 -15.17
C ALA A 454 -13.97 -53.91 -16.44
N LEU A 455 -12.74 -54.43 -16.41
CA LEU A 455 -12.04 -55.02 -17.55
C LEU A 455 -11.91 -56.55 -17.44
N VAL A 456 -12.40 -57.28 -18.43
CA VAL A 456 -12.36 -58.75 -18.47
C VAL A 456 -11.51 -59.23 -19.63
N ARG A 457 -10.38 -59.87 -19.36
CA ARG A 457 -9.59 -60.56 -20.39
C ARG A 457 -10.15 -61.96 -20.58
N VAL A 458 -10.38 -62.38 -21.81
CA VAL A 458 -10.94 -63.70 -22.14
C VAL A 458 -9.89 -64.49 -22.89
N THR A 459 -9.43 -65.60 -22.33
CA THR A 459 -8.37 -66.47 -22.85
C THR A 459 -8.90 -67.83 -23.29
N LYS A 460 -8.10 -68.57 -24.05
CA LYS A 460 -8.46 -69.90 -24.60
C LYS A 460 -8.36 -71.05 -23.59
N ASP A 461 -7.55 -70.92 -22.54
CA ASP A 461 -7.19 -72.02 -21.62
C ASP A 461 -7.93 -72.00 -20.26
N THR A 462 -8.14 -73.19 -19.69
CA THR A 462 -9.01 -73.55 -18.55
C THR A 462 -8.77 -72.71 -17.28
N SER A 463 -9.83 -72.13 -16.71
CA SER A 463 -9.77 -71.35 -15.46
C SER A 463 -9.98 -72.24 -14.22
N VAL A 464 -9.21 -71.94 -13.17
CA VAL A 464 -9.34 -72.52 -11.82
C VAL A 464 -10.00 -71.47 -10.92
N ALA A 465 -10.95 -71.85 -10.07
CA ALA A 465 -11.66 -70.92 -9.18
C ALA A 465 -11.37 -71.23 -7.69
N ILE A 466 -11.09 -70.19 -6.91
CA ILE A 466 -10.93 -70.28 -5.45
C ILE A 466 -12.31 -70.23 -4.78
N THR A 467 -12.55 -71.11 -3.80
CA THR A 467 -13.79 -71.17 -3.00
C THR A 467 -13.51 -70.83 -1.53
N PRO A 468 -14.28 -69.94 -0.88
CA PRO A 468 -15.38 -69.15 -1.43
C PRO A 468 -14.86 -68.06 -2.39
N THR A 469 -15.70 -67.65 -3.34
CA THR A 469 -15.36 -66.63 -4.36
C THR A 469 -15.41 -65.18 -3.85
N LEU A 470 -15.80 -64.99 -2.58
CA LEU A 470 -15.74 -63.72 -1.86
C LEU A 470 -15.70 -64.00 -0.35
N ALA A 471 -14.97 -63.19 0.41
CA ALA A 471 -15.06 -63.17 1.86
C ALA A 471 -15.08 -61.74 2.40
N THR A 472 -15.83 -61.51 3.47
CA THR A 472 -15.84 -60.23 4.20
C THR A 472 -15.50 -60.48 5.67
N LEU A 473 -14.45 -59.84 6.17
CA LEU A 473 -13.87 -60.11 7.49
C LEU A 473 -13.70 -58.83 8.31
N LYS A 474 -13.98 -58.90 9.61
CA LYS A 474 -13.63 -57.88 10.61
C LYS A 474 -12.21 -58.14 11.17
N PRO A 475 -11.62 -57.21 11.95
CA PRO A 475 -10.28 -57.42 12.51
C PRO A 475 -10.18 -58.73 13.29
N ASN A 476 -9.05 -59.43 13.12
CA ASN A 476 -8.75 -60.74 13.71
C ASN A 476 -9.63 -61.93 13.25
N GLN A 477 -10.59 -61.74 12.34
CA GLN A 477 -11.34 -62.88 11.79
C GLN A 477 -10.50 -63.68 10.78
N GLN A 478 -10.77 -64.99 10.71
CA GLN A 478 -10.09 -65.92 9.83
C GLN A 478 -11.04 -66.51 8.79
N GLN A 479 -10.55 -66.72 7.56
CA GLN A 479 -11.27 -67.43 6.50
C GLN A 479 -10.35 -68.40 5.79
N VAL A 480 -10.85 -69.60 5.48
CA VAL A 480 -10.13 -70.59 4.67
C VAL A 480 -10.60 -70.54 3.22
N PHE A 481 -9.65 -70.53 2.29
CA PHE A 481 -9.84 -70.55 0.85
C PHE A 481 -9.26 -71.83 0.26
N ARG A 482 -9.96 -72.42 -0.72
CA ARG A 482 -9.61 -73.72 -1.33
C ARG A 482 -9.64 -73.68 -2.85
N LEU A 483 -8.74 -74.44 -3.47
CA LEU A 483 -8.76 -74.79 -4.89
C LEU A 483 -9.55 -76.09 -5.12
N PRO A 484 -10.08 -76.33 -6.33
CA PRO A 484 -10.79 -77.57 -6.66
C PRO A 484 -9.90 -78.81 -6.51
N GLY A 485 -10.48 -79.91 -6.03
CA GLY A 485 -9.78 -81.14 -5.65
C GLY A 485 -9.18 -81.97 -6.80
N ASP A 486 -9.32 -81.57 -8.07
CA ASP A 486 -8.74 -82.33 -9.19
C ASP A 486 -7.34 -81.83 -9.62
N ILE A 487 -6.82 -80.81 -8.92
CA ILE A 487 -5.49 -80.19 -9.17
C ILE A 487 -4.43 -80.73 -8.17
N LEU A 488 -4.72 -81.85 -7.51
CA LEU A 488 -4.05 -82.38 -6.31
C LEU A 488 -2.65 -82.99 -6.50
N SER A 489 -1.79 -82.45 -7.36
CA SER A 489 -0.41 -82.97 -7.52
C SER A 489 0.74 -81.94 -7.38
N SER A 490 0.48 -80.67 -7.08
CA SER A 490 1.56 -79.70 -6.79
C SER A 490 1.11 -78.49 -5.95
N VAL A 491 2.02 -77.97 -5.10
CA VAL A 491 1.80 -76.83 -4.21
C VAL A 491 1.54 -75.54 -5.01
N ALA A 492 0.48 -74.79 -4.69
CA ALA A 492 0.19 -73.48 -5.27
C ALA A 492 0.95 -72.36 -4.56
N ASP A 493 1.40 -71.34 -5.31
CA ASP A 493 1.98 -70.11 -4.75
C ASP A 493 0.85 -69.12 -4.42
N TRP A 494 0.65 -68.87 -3.12
CA TRP A 494 -0.35 -67.95 -2.61
C TRP A 494 0.26 -66.59 -2.27
N ARG A 495 -0.35 -65.50 -2.74
CA ARG A 495 0.11 -64.12 -2.50
C ARG A 495 -1.04 -63.19 -2.16
N LEU A 496 -0.74 -62.17 -1.34
CA LEU A 496 -1.66 -61.11 -0.94
C LEU A 496 -1.23 -59.77 -1.54
N GLU A 497 -2.17 -59.03 -2.10
CA GLU A 497 -1.95 -57.65 -2.54
C GLU A 497 -3.10 -56.73 -2.09
N PRO A 498 -2.82 -55.67 -1.29
CA PRO A 498 -1.56 -55.41 -0.58
C PRO A 498 -1.25 -56.52 0.45
N ALA A 499 0.01 -56.62 0.90
CA ALA A 499 0.45 -57.60 1.89
C ALA A 499 -0.07 -57.29 3.31
N LEU A 500 -1.40 -57.32 3.49
CA LEU A 500 -2.12 -57.03 4.72
C LEU A 500 -2.81 -58.28 5.25
N GLY A 501 -2.50 -58.67 6.49
CA GLY A 501 -2.95 -59.91 7.11
C GLY A 501 -1.88 -61.00 7.07
N THR A 502 -2.22 -62.20 7.53
CA THR A 502 -1.29 -63.35 7.57
C THR A 502 -1.91 -64.56 6.87
N LEU A 503 -1.06 -65.36 6.22
CA LEU A 503 -1.43 -66.59 5.52
C LEU A 503 -0.77 -67.80 6.18
N ASP A 504 -1.59 -68.78 6.56
CA ASP A 504 -1.15 -70.04 7.16
C ASP A 504 -1.67 -71.24 6.37
N PHE A 505 -0.80 -72.22 6.09
CA PHE A 505 -1.19 -73.48 5.43
C PHE A 505 -1.90 -74.42 6.39
N GLU A 506 -2.95 -75.10 5.93
CA GLU A 506 -3.66 -76.11 6.73
C GLU A 506 -2.85 -77.42 6.75
N VAL A 507 -2.51 -77.97 7.93
CA VAL A 507 -1.80 -79.24 8.07
C VAL A 507 -2.81 -80.37 8.35
N ARG A 508 -2.91 -81.35 7.44
CA ARG A 508 -3.62 -82.62 7.68
C ARG A 508 -2.62 -83.77 7.65
N GLU A 509 -2.70 -84.67 8.64
CA GLU A 509 -1.96 -85.95 8.69
C GLU A 509 -0.44 -85.86 8.41
N ARG A 510 0.23 -84.81 8.91
CA ARG A 510 1.68 -84.56 8.77
C ARG A 510 2.20 -84.38 7.32
N ARG A 511 1.35 -84.06 6.33
CA ARG A 511 1.77 -83.51 5.02
C ARG A 511 1.19 -82.11 4.79
N ARG A 512 1.99 -81.19 4.22
CA ARG A 512 1.50 -79.89 3.73
C ARG A 512 0.78 -80.11 2.40
N LEU A 513 -0.50 -79.83 2.32
CA LEU A 513 -1.27 -79.80 1.07
C LEU A 513 -1.40 -78.34 0.63
N GLY A 514 -1.12 -78.04 -0.65
CA GLY A 514 -1.11 -76.68 -1.21
C GLY A 514 -2.45 -76.22 -1.79
N ASP A 515 -3.52 -76.98 -1.56
CA ASP A 515 -4.87 -76.78 -2.09
C ASP A 515 -5.74 -75.85 -1.21
N ALA A 516 -5.35 -75.63 0.05
CA ALA A 516 -6.07 -74.76 0.98
C ALA A 516 -5.12 -73.80 1.73
N ILE A 517 -5.57 -72.56 1.93
CA ILE A 517 -4.87 -71.57 2.73
C ILE A 517 -5.82 -70.83 3.67
N ARG A 518 -5.37 -70.59 4.90
CA ARG A 518 -6.08 -69.78 5.90
C ARG A 518 -5.54 -68.36 5.87
N TYR A 519 -6.44 -67.40 5.68
CA TYR A 519 -6.15 -65.98 5.81
C TYR A 519 -6.66 -65.45 7.15
N THR A 520 -5.85 -64.67 7.86
CA THR A 520 -6.22 -63.93 9.08
C THR A 520 -6.16 -62.43 8.84
N ALA A 521 -7.27 -61.73 9.09
CA ALA A 521 -7.38 -60.28 8.98
C ALA A 521 -6.52 -59.56 10.04
N PRO A 522 -5.84 -58.45 9.70
CA PRO A 522 -5.00 -57.71 10.64
C PRO A 522 -5.82 -57.05 11.77
N PRO A 523 -5.23 -56.90 12.98
CA PRO A 523 -5.94 -56.38 14.17
C PRO A 523 -6.35 -54.91 14.05
N ASN A 524 -5.62 -54.10 13.27
CA ASN A 524 -5.79 -52.64 13.24
C ASN A 524 -6.40 -52.15 11.91
N THR A 525 -7.47 -52.78 11.43
CA THR A 525 -8.17 -52.30 10.23
C THR A 525 -9.04 -51.10 10.59
N THR A 526 -8.58 -49.88 10.26
CA THR A 526 -9.24 -48.62 10.65
C THR A 526 -10.15 -48.02 9.55
N GLN A 527 -10.08 -48.54 8.32
CA GLN A 527 -10.99 -48.21 7.21
C GLN A 527 -11.28 -49.47 6.39
N PRO A 528 -12.37 -49.52 5.58
CA PRO A 528 -12.62 -50.67 4.72
C PRO A 528 -11.49 -50.81 3.69
N VAL A 529 -10.75 -51.92 3.72
CA VAL A 529 -9.63 -52.22 2.81
C VAL A 529 -9.91 -53.54 2.11
N ARG A 530 -9.63 -53.64 0.82
CA ARG A 530 -9.71 -54.91 0.09
C ARG A 530 -8.32 -55.49 -0.14
N VAL A 531 -8.18 -56.79 0.13
CA VAL A 531 -6.98 -57.58 -0.11
C VAL A 531 -7.29 -58.63 -1.17
N ILE A 532 -6.45 -58.74 -2.20
CA ILE A 532 -6.57 -59.78 -3.22
C ILE A 532 -5.69 -60.96 -2.82
N LEU A 533 -6.31 -62.14 -2.70
CA LEU A 533 -5.61 -63.40 -2.53
C LEU A 533 -5.50 -64.09 -3.87
N THR A 534 -4.27 -64.27 -4.36
CA THR A 534 -3.98 -64.92 -5.64
C THR A 534 -3.31 -66.26 -5.39
N ALA A 535 -3.87 -67.33 -5.96
CA ALA A 535 -3.23 -68.63 -6.09
C ALA A 535 -2.75 -68.80 -7.51
N SER A 536 -1.46 -69.06 -7.70
CA SER A 536 -0.90 -69.23 -9.04
C SER A 536 0.11 -70.37 -9.09
N LYS A 537 0.29 -70.91 -10.29
CA LYS A 537 1.39 -71.80 -10.64
C LYS A 537 1.97 -71.36 -11.98
N ALA A 538 3.26 -71.10 -12.01
CA ALA A 538 3.96 -70.62 -13.20
C ALA A 538 3.66 -71.52 -14.43
N GLY A 539 3.05 -70.92 -15.46
CA GLY A 539 2.72 -71.60 -16.71
C GLY A 539 1.54 -72.58 -16.67
N SER A 540 0.69 -72.58 -15.63
CA SER A 540 -0.47 -73.47 -15.55
C SER A 540 -1.79 -72.76 -15.29
N TYR A 541 -1.90 -72.02 -14.18
CA TYR A 541 -3.14 -71.34 -13.81
C TYR A 541 -2.86 -70.14 -12.91
N SER A 542 -3.80 -69.21 -12.89
CA SER A 542 -3.89 -68.15 -11.89
C SER A 542 -5.36 -67.97 -11.52
N ALA A 543 -5.63 -67.99 -10.21
CA ALA A 543 -6.95 -67.77 -9.64
C ALA A 543 -6.84 -66.69 -8.57
N SER A 544 -7.80 -65.78 -8.50
CA SER A 544 -7.76 -64.68 -7.53
C SER A 544 -9.12 -64.48 -6.88
N VAL A 545 -9.12 -64.17 -5.59
CA VAL A 545 -10.33 -63.87 -4.81
C VAL A 545 -10.13 -62.58 -4.02
N GLY A 546 -11.17 -61.75 -3.98
CA GLY A 546 -11.20 -60.55 -3.15
C GLY A 546 -11.62 -60.87 -1.72
N ILE A 547 -10.86 -60.34 -0.76
CA ILE A 547 -11.16 -60.36 0.67
C ILE A 547 -11.45 -58.92 1.09
N GLN A 548 -12.69 -58.65 1.49
CA GLN A 548 -13.07 -57.35 2.01
C GLN A 548 -12.85 -57.29 3.51
N LEU A 549 -11.95 -56.42 3.96
CA LEU A 549 -11.80 -56.10 5.37
C LEU A 549 -12.74 -54.95 5.73
N LEU A 550 -13.50 -55.11 6.81
CA LEU A 550 -14.31 -54.08 7.42
C LEU A 550 -13.61 -53.56 8.68
N PRO A 551 -13.70 -52.26 8.98
CA PRO A 551 -13.14 -51.74 10.22
C PRO A 551 -13.88 -52.29 11.44
N GLU A 552 -13.19 -52.37 12.58
CA GLU A 552 -13.87 -52.62 13.86
C GLU A 552 -14.90 -51.51 14.04
N SER A 553 -16.14 -51.88 14.34
CA SER A 553 -17.29 -50.97 14.30
C SER A 553 -17.18 -49.88 15.38
N GLY A 554 -16.44 -48.82 15.07
CA GLY A 554 -16.64 -47.47 15.57
C GLY A 554 -17.18 -46.67 14.39
N ASP A 555 -18.46 -46.32 14.45
CA ASP A 555 -19.17 -45.53 13.44
C ASP A 555 -18.33 -44.35 12.95
N PRO A 556 -17.83 -44.33 11.69
CA PRO A 556 -16.97 -43.27 11.19
C PRO A 556 -17.67 -41.90 11.15
N GLU A 557 -19.00 -41.86 11.28
CA GLU A 557 -19.78 -40.62 11.37
C GLU A 557 -19.59 -39.87 12.70
N LYS A 558 -18.98 -40.48 13.73
CA LYS A 558 -18.79 -39.84 15.05
C LYS A 558 -17.35 -39.40 15.39
N ALA A 559 -16.34 -39.75 14.57
CA ALA A 559 -14.95 -39.52 14.96
C ALA A 559 -14.37 -38.16 14.53
N TRP A 560 -14.91 -37.51 13.50
CA TRP A 560 -14.60 -36.12 13.14
C TRP A 560 -15.84 -35.52 12.50
N GLY A 561 -16.65 -34.83 13.30
CA GLY A 561 -17.82 -34.10 12.80
C GLY A 561 -17.38 -33.18 11.67
N TYR A 562 -17.95 -33.38 10.49
CA TYR A 562 -17.90 -32.39 9.43
C TYR A 562 -18.45 -31.09 10.03
N PHE A 563 -17.58 -30.12 10.30
CA PHE A 563 -18.03 -28.78 10.59
C PHE A 563 -18.86 -28.34 9.39
N GLU A 564 -20.13 -28.04 9.60
CA GLU A 564 -20.93 -27.40 8.57
C GLU A 564 -20.33 -26.01 8.36
N TRP A 565 -19.44 -25.88 7.38
CA TRP A 565 -18.88 -24.59 6.94
C TRP A 565 -19.94 -23.49 6.85
N PRO A 566 -21.18 -23.75 6.37
CA PRO A 566 -22.24 -22.74 6.38
C PRO A 566 -22.62 -22.25 7.78
N SER A 567 -22.62 -23.14 8.77
CA SER A 567 -22.91 -22.81 10.17
C SER A 567 -21.77 -22.02 10.83
N LEU A 568 -20.51 -22.32 10.48
CA LEU A 568 -19.38 -21.51 10.92
C LEU A 568 -19.36 -20.12 10.28
N ILE A 569 -19.74 -20.02 9.00
CA ILE A 569 -19.92 -18.74 8.30
C ILE A 569 -21.04 -17.94 8.95
N LEU A 570 -22.19 -18.57 9.26
CA LEU A 570 -23.29 -17.93 9.97
C LEU A 570 -22.84 -17.40 11.34
N GLY A 571 -22.06 -18.17 12.10
CA GLY A 571 -21.46 -17.75 13.36
C GLY A 571 -20.54 -16.53 13.23
N ALA A 572 -19.67 -16.53 12.20
CA ALA A 572 -18.76 -15.42 11.92
C ALA A 572 -19.52 -14.14 11.52
N LEU A 573 -20.54 -14.27 10.65
CA LEU A 573 -21.38 -13.15 10.21
C LEU A 573 -22.18 -12.56 11.38
N MET A 574 -22.76 -13.41 12.23
CA MET A 574 -23.49 -12.94 13.41
C MET A 574 -22.56 -12.34 14.47
N GLY A 575 -21.32 -12.83 14.59
CA GLY A 575 -20.28 -12.20 15.41
C GLY A 575 -19.88 -10.81 14.92
N ALA A 576 -19.71 -10.64 13.61
CA ALA A 576 -19.50 -9.32 13.01
C ALA A 576 -20.68 -8.38 13.32
N PHE A 577 -21.92 -8.89 13.20
CA PHE A 577 -23.12 -8.12 13.49
C PHE A 577 -23.28 -7.76 14.98
N GLY A 578 -22.92 -8.66 15.90
CA GLY A 578 -22.89 -8.37 17.34
C GLY A 578 -21.90 -7.25 17.70
N ALA A 579 -20.70 -7.26 17.11
CA ALA A 579 -19.72 -6.19 17.28
C ALA A 579 -20.19 -4.86 16.67
N TYR A 580 -20.88 -4.92 15.52
CA TYR A 580 -21.50 -3.76 14.87
C TYR A 580 -22.52 -3.06 15.79
N ILE A 581 -23.44 -3.82 16.40
CA ILE A 581 -24.47 -3.27 17.32
C ILE A 581 -23.81 -2.55 18.50
N ARG A 582 -22.74 -3.13 19.07
CA ARG A 582 -22.03 -2.54 20.21
C ARG A 582 -21.20 -1.31 19.83
N GLY A 583 -20.57 -1.30 18.64
CA GLY A 583 -19.90 -0.11 18.12
C GLY A 583 -20.88 1.07 17.98
N TRP A 584 -22.14 0.79 17.62
CA TRP A 584 -23.22 1.77 17.53
C TRP A 584 -23.60 2.42 18.87
N THR A 585 -23.61 1.68 19.98
CA THR A 585 -23.87 2.28 21.30
C THR A 585 -22.69 3.11 21.82
N ALA A 586 -21.46 2.78 21.41
CA ALA A 586 -20.26 3.56 21.73
C ALA A 586 -20.12 4.85 20.90
N ILE A 587 -20.68 4.89 19.68
CA ILE A 587 -20.74 6.09 18.83
C ILE A 587 -21.45 7.26 19.50
N GLY A 588 -22.37 7.01 20.44
CA GLY A 588 -23.01 8.06 21.23
C GLY A 588 -22.10 8.78 22.23
N ILE A 589 -20.90 8.26 22.52
CA ILE A 589 -20.05 8.70 23.64
C ILE A 589 -18.70 9.30 23.18
N TYR A 590 -18.23 9.06 21.95
CA TYR A 590 -16.88 9.47 21.52
C TYR A 590 -16.86 10.30 20.22
N THR A 591 -16.53 11.59 20.34
CA THR A 591 -16.42 12.56 19.23
C THR A 591 -14.97 12.88 18.82
N GLN A 592 -14.06 11.89 18.71
CA GLN A 592 -12.68 12.13 18.22
C GLN A 592 -12.15 11.15 17.15
N ARG A 593 -11.23 11.67 16.30
CA ARG A 593 -10.69 11.15 15.02
C ARG A 593 -10.00 9.77 15.04
N ARG A 594 -9.97 9.02 16.15
CA ARG A 594 -9.45 7.63 16.20
C ARG A 594 -10.47 6.54 15.87
N TRP A 595 -11.72 6.93 15.62
CA TRP A 595 -12.87 6.02 15.46
C TRP A 595 -12.73 4.96 14.36
N ALA A 596 -12.22 5.30 13.17
CA ALA A 596 -12.20 4.37 12.04
C ALA A 596 -11.26 3.17 12.25
N LEU A 597 -10.10 3.37 12.88
CA LEU A 597 -9.18 2.28 13.20
C LEU A 597 -9.76 1.38 14.31
N SER A 598 -10.34 1.99 15.35
CA SER A 598 -10.96 1.25 16.45
C SER A 598 -12.18 0.44 16.00
N TYR A 599 -12.98 0.98 15.08
CA TYR A 599 -14.18 0.32 14.57
C TYR A 599 -13.87 -0.90 13.70
N SER A 600 -12.92 -0.77 12.77
CA SER A 600 -12.46 -1.88 11.93
C SER A 600 -11.84 -3.01 12.76
N VAL A 601 -11.06 -2.66 13.78
CA VAL A 601 -10.49 -3.64 14.72
C VAL A 601 -11.60 -4.37 15.50
N GLN A 602 -12.62 -3.64 15.99
CA GLN A 602 -13.75 -4.24 16.69
C GLN A 602 -14.54 -5.22 15.80
N MET A 603 -14.81 -4.87 14.53
CA MET A 603 -15.50 -5.75 13.58
C MET A 603 -14.70 -7.03 13.26
N ILE A 604 -13.39 -6.90 13.07
CA ILE A 604 -12.51 -8.06 12.82
C ILE A 604 -12.48 -8.97 14.06
N THR A 605 -12.34 -8.39 15.25
CA THR A 605 -12.32 -9.16 16.51
C THR A 605 -13.67 -9.83 16.80
N GLY A 606 -14.79 -9.18 16.49
CA GLY A 606 -16.14 -9.75 16.62
C GLY A 606 -16.39 -10.92 15.68
N THR A 607 -15.95 -10.80 14.43
CA THR A 607 -15.99 -11.89 13.43
C THR A 607 -15.20 -13.10 13.92
N LEU A 608 -13.98 -12.87 14.41
CA LEU A 608 -13.10 -13.92 14.90
C LEU A 608 -13.67 -14.58 16.16
N ALA A 609 -14.21 -13.80 17.10
CA ALA A 609 -14.84 -14.30 18.32
C ALA A 609 -16.09 -15.13 18.02
N GLY A 610 -16.95 -14.68 17.08
CA GLY A 610 -18.11 -15.44 16.62
C GLY A 610 -17.72 -16.77 15.97
N PHE A 611 -16.72 -16.75 15.09
CA PHE A 611 -16.18 -17.96 14.46
C PHE A 611 -15.64 -18.96 15.49
N VAL A 612 -14.72 -18.52 16.37
CA VAL A 612 -14.09 -19.39 17.38
C VAL A 612 -15.10 -19.95 18.38
N THR A 613 -16.07 -19.13 18.80
CA THR A 613 -17.09 -19.57 19.76
C THR A 613 -18.05 -20.57 19.13
N CYS A 614 -18.39 -20.42 17.84
CA CYS A 614 -19.20 -21.41 17.12
C CYS A 614 -18.43 -22.72 16.88
N VAL A 615 -17.12 -22.66 16.57
CA VAL A 615 -16.27 -23.86 16.53
C VAL A 615 -16.27 -24.58 17.87
N ALA A 616 -16.06 -23.83 18.97
CA ALA A 616 -16.08 -24.39 20.33
C ALA A 616 -17.46 -24.97 20.69
N TYR A 617 -18.54 -24.26 20.37
CA TYR A 617 -19.92 -24.70 20.65
C TYR A 617 -20.29 -25.98 19.92
N GLN A 618 -19.88 -26.12 18.65
CA GLN A 618 -20.07 -27.35 17.88
C GLN A 618 -19.19 -28.49 18.38
N SER A 619 -17.98 -28.20 18.89
CA SER A 619 -17.07 -29.22 19.42
C SER A 619 -17.46 -29.78 20.80
N LEU A 620 -18.32 -29.10 21.55
CA LEU A 620 -18.68 -29.42 22.94
C LEU A 620 -20.02 -30.19 23.08
N GLY A 621 -20.71 -30.54 21.99
CA GLY A 621 -22.09 -31.08 22.04
C GLY A 621 -22.25 -32.54 21.59
N THR A 622 -22.75 -33.40 22.48
CA THR A 622 -23.28 -34.74 22.16
C THR A 622 -24.83 -34.79 22.14
N ALA A 623 -25.51 -33.63 22.15
CA ALA A 623 -26.97 -33.54 22.21
C ALA A 623 -27.58 -32.88 20.94
N VAL A 624 -28.70 -33.43 20.50
CA VAL A 624 -29.37 -33.24 19.19
C VAL A 624 -29.79 -31.80 18.87
N ASP A 625 -29.85 -30.88 19.85
CA ASP A 625 -30.39 -29.53 19.63
C ASP A 625 -29.36 -28.38 19.51
N ARG A 626 -28.05 -28.66 19.57
CA ARG A 626 -27.00 -27.61 19.54
C ARG A 626 -26.48 -27.24 18.13
N GLY A 627 -27.01 -27.85 17.07
CA GLY A 627 -26.58 -27.59 15.68
C GLY A 627 -27.53 -26.69 14.88
N THR A 628 -28.63 -26.20 15.47
CA THR A 628 -29.61 -25.44 14.70
C THR A 628 -29.05 -24.09 14.28
N PRO A 629 -29.31 -23.61 13.03
CA PRO A 629 -28.84 -22.31 12.57
C PRO A 629 -29.19 -21.16 13.53
N PHE A 630 -30.34 -21.25 14.20
CA PHE A 630 -30.79 -20.27 15.18
C PHE A 630 -29.90 -20.22 16.44
N SER A 631 -29.54 -21.39 16.99
CA SER A 631 -28.67 -21.44 18.17
C SER A 631 -27.25 -20.98 17.85
N ILE A 632 -26.74 -21.33 16.65
CA ILE A 632 -25.42 -20.90 16.16
C ILE A 632 -25.38 -19.40 15.90
N ALA A 633 -26.44 -18.84 15.29
CA ALA A 633 -26.57 -17.40 15.09
C ALA A 633 -26.62 -16.63 16.42
N THR A 634 -27.34 -17.17 17.42
CA THR A 634 -27.46 -16.56 18.75
C THR A 634 -26.11 -16.55 19.49
N VAL A 635 -25.38 -17.67 19.46
CA VAL A 635 -24.06 -17.80 20.09
C VAL A 635 -23.03 -16.90 19.39
N GLY A 636 -23.02 -16.87 18.05
CA GLY A 636 -22.14 -16.00 17.27
C GLY A 636 -22.38 -14.52 17.58
N LEU A 637 -23.66 -14.10 17.64
CA LEU A 637 -24.05 -12.73 17.98
C LEU A 637 -23.59 -12.31 19.38
N LEU A 638 -23.82 -13.15 20.39
CA LEU A 638 -23.40 -12.88 21.77
C LEU A 638 -21.88 -12.80 21.90
N ALA A 639 -21.15 -13.70 21.23
CA ALA A 639 -19.69 -13.70 21.22
C ALA A 639 -19.13 -12.41 20.59
N GLY A 640 -19.67 -12.00 19.44
CA GLY A 640 -19.31 -10.74 18.79
C GLY A 640 -19.61 -9.51 19.63
N PHE A 641 -20.76 -9.51 20.30
CA PHE A 641 -21.16 -8.42 21.20
C PHE A 641 -20.23 -8.30 22.41
N LEU A 642 -19.72 -9.41 22.96
CA LEU A 642 -18.87 -9.42 24.16
C LEU A 642 -17.37 -9.30 23.88
N ALA A 643 -16.92 -9.56 22.64
CA ALA A 643 -15.50 -9.56 22.26
C ALA A 643 -14.70 -8.29 22.66
N PRO A 644 -15.24 -7.05 22.55
CA PRO A 644 -14.48 -5.85 22.93
C PRO A 644 -14.14 -5.79 24.43
N GLN A 645 -14.99 -6.31 25.32
CA GLN A 645 -14.74 -6.37 26.77
C GLN A 645 -13.57 -7.30 27.11
N ALA A 646 -13.50 -8.44 26.43
CA ALA A 646 -12.39 -9.37 26.58
C ALA A 646 -11.06 -8.71 26.14
N LEU A 647 -11.09 -7.90 25.07
CA LEU A 647 -9.93 -7.18 24.57
C LEU A 647 -9.47 -6.05 25.49
N GLU A 648 -10.39 -5.29 26.10
CA GLU A 648 -10.05 -4.31 27.15
C GLU A 648 -9.44 -4.97 28.39
N LEU A 649 -9.97 -6.13 28.80
CA LEU A 649 -9.44 -6.88 29.94
C LEU A 649 -8.05 -7.47 29.65
N VAL A 650 -7.81 -7.91 28.41
CA VAL A 650 -6.53 -8.47 27.97
C VAL A 650 -5.50 -7.36 27.74
N SER A 651 -5.89 -6.25 27.11
CA SER A 651 -5.00 -5.12 26.88
C SER A 651 -4.58 -4.43 28.18
N SER A 652 -5.48 -4.27 29.15
CA SER A 652 -5.13 -3.71 30.47
C SER A 652 -4.20 -4.61 31.30
N LYS A 653 -4.20 -5.93 31.05
CA LYS A 653 -3.30 -6.88 31.71
C LYS A 653 -1.97 -7.08 30.99
N ILE A 654 -1.95 -7.02 29.66
CA ILE A 654 -0.75 -7.23 28.84
C ILE A 654 0.01 -5.92 28.62
N PHE A 655 -0.71 -4.82 28.41
CA PHE A 655 -0.17 -3.46 28.29
C PHE A 655 -0.44 -2.68 29.57
N THR A 656 0.15 -3.11 30.69
CA THR A 656 0.41 -2.15 31.77
C THR A 656 1.46 -1.18 31.24
N PRO A 657 1.16 0.12 31.12
CA PRO A 657 2.18 1.08 30.76
C PRO A 657 3.17 1.15 31.92
N VAL A 658 4.46 0.94 31.63
CA VAL A 658 5.55 1.44 32.48
C VAL A 658 5.53 2.96 32.37
N TYR A 659 4.53 3.58 32.99
CA TYR A 659 4.42 5.01 33.18
C TYR A 659 4.46 5.24 34.67
N ASN A 660 5.67 5.48 35.19
CA ASN A 660 5.87 5.93 36.55
C ASN A 660 6.01 7.46 36.51
N PRO A 661 4.98 8.23 36.91
CA PRO A 661 5.01 9.70 36.83
C PRO A 661 5.88 10.38 37.90
N THR A 662 6.72 9.64 38.66
CA THR A 662 7.50 10.22 39.79
C THR A 662 9.00 10.46 39.51
N ARG A 663 9.46 10.42 38.26
CA ARG A 663 10.91 10.52 37.96
C ARG A 663 11.39 11.70 37.09
N PHE A 664 10.55 12.69 36.80
CA PHE A 664 10.97 13.88 36.03
C PHE A 664 11.09 15.19 36.84
N ASP A 665 11.09 15.13 38.17
CA ASP A 665 11.34 16.30 39.04
C ASP A 665 12.78 16.43 39.55
N ARG A 666 13.74 15.66 38.99
CA ARG A 666 15.15 15.85 39.32
C ARG A 666 16.02 15.65 38.10
N LEU A 667 16.20 16.73 37.34
CA LEU A 667 17.44 17.09 36.65
C LEU A 667 17.30 18.58 36.30
N ASN A 668 17.70 19.41 37.26
CA ASN A 668 18.09 20.81 37.05
C ASN A 668 19.34 20.86 36.17
#